data_AF-A0A7J9NTE6-F1
#
_entry.id   AF-A0A7J9NTE6-F1
#
_cell.length_a   1.000
_cell.length_b   1.000
_cell.length_c   1.000
_cell.angle_alpha   90.00
_cell.angle_beta   90.00
_cell.angle_gamma   90.00
#
_symmetry.space_group_name_H-M   'P 1'
#
loop_
_entity.id
_entity.type
_entity.pdbx_description
1 polymer ?
#
loop_
_entity_poly.entity_id
_entity_poly.type
_entity_poly.pdbx_seq_one_letter_code
_entity_poly.pdbx_strand_id
1 'polypeptide(L)'
;MSKTVPEIITDKIIEKLEAGIVPWRQPWQGKPAINYVSGKEYSGINRLLLEGGEYLTFKQIQELGGKIKKGSKSHIVVFIKPQEIKQDKKTKETIVENFVRRYYRVFSINDIEGIETKQAEPRIIEHEPIEQAETIIKSYDLEVQEITNSNRAYYNALEDNIRIPHRKHFEHIEEFYNTAFHEIGHSTGHETRLNREEVTGLCKFGSNKYSKEELTAEMTAAFLCDFCGFLPETFDNSAAYIQNWLNALKNDKTLILHASAKAQKALNYVLESVEKNKSKLEEKITEFKTNKKGQADLLDFIKNQPETPSFKPEIKPEVIEKPKKVNLKAAKSLEAKAESLNAKIEKKLNCFSNCNMTRRRANFRESARIDAENLKKVQSILFNLAKLHRSGEIKKEVENINAVSQVEILLCEHVKYKTPEDIEPDYGEWAKEEILKRFKMFNKLNIHSQDDLNKTRTILKSLIVEESQEEKTKRELQKLEDNLIGLKIPGFFPTPEEIIKDMIDYAEIKENDSILEPSAGKGDIAQLIKEETGIKADCIEINPNLQNILNKKGFETVESNFLEFNGKYDKIIMNPPFEKGQDVEHVKHAYSLLKEGGKLVSIMSNAITFRTDKKYADFREWVSNIGGYIEELPENAFKKAFNSTGVRTCLVVLEN
;
A
#
# COMPACT_ATOMS: atom_id res chain seq x y z
N MET A 1 -1.69 8.05 -41.76
CA MET A 1 -2.08 6.62 -41.71
C MET A 1 -3.39 6.50 -40.96
N SER A 2 -4.36 5.73 -41.46
CA SER A 2 -5.62 5.48 -40.74
C SER A 2 -5.34 4.61 -39.52
N LYS A 3 -5.78 5.03 -38.32
CA LYS A 3 -5.63 4.23 -37.10
C LYS A 3 -6.23 2.83 -37.29
N THR A 4 -5.53 1.81 -36.84
CA THR A 4 -6.00 0.42 -36.84
C THR A 4 -7.10 0.24 -35.79
N VAL A 5 -7.92 -0.81 -35.91
CA VAL A 5 -9.00 -1.07 -34.94
C VAL A 5 -8.47 -1.26 -33.50
N PRO A 6 -7.37 -2.01 -33.27
CA PRO A 6 -6.74 -2.10 -31.94
C PRO A 6 -6.27 -0.75 -31.40
N GLU A 7 -5.69 0.12 -32.22
CA GLU A 7 -5.27 1.47 -31.80
C GLU A 7 -6.49 2.30 -31.36
N ILE A 8 -7.58 2.31 -32.12
CA ILE A 8 -8.80 3.06 -31.78
C ILE A 8 -9.41 2.58 -30.45
N ILE A 9 -9.41 1.27 -30.20
CA ILE A 9 -9.92 0.68 -28.95
C ILE A 9 -8.99 1.03 -27.79
N THR A 10 -7.68 0.88 -27.98
CA THR A 10 -6.67 1.16 -26.97
C THR A 10 -6.71 2.62 -26.58
N ASP A 11 -6.80 3.54 -27.53
CA ASP A 11 -6.96 4.98 -27.29
C ASP A 11 -8.21 5.29 -26.46
N LYS A 12 -9.34 4.60 -26.72
CA LYS A 12 -10.56 4.78 -25.92
C LYS A 12 -10.44 4.23 -24.50
N ILE A 13 -9.72 3.14 -24.31
CA ILE A 13 -9.44 2.60 -22.98
C ILE A 13 -8.46 3.51 -22.25
N ILE A 14 -7.43 4.02 -22.93
CA ILE A 14 -6.51 5.03 -22.38
C ILE A 14 -7.28 6.29 -22.00
N GLU A 15 -8.16 6.81 -22.86
CA GLU A 15 -9.01 7.97 -22.56
C GLU A 15 -9.83 7.74 -21.28
N LYS A 16 -10.40 6.53 -21.10
CA LYS A 16 -11.09 6.16 -19.85
C LYS A 16 -10.15 6.03 -18.65
N LEU A 17 -8.92 5.58 -18.82
CA LEU A 17 -7.96 5.45 -17.72
C LEU A 17 -7.36 6.81 -17.31
N GLU A 18 -7.06 7.68 -18.28
CA GLU A 18 -6.66 9.07 -18.08
C GLU A 18 -7.77 9.89 -17.40
N ALA A 19 -9.01 9.53 -17.72
CA ALA A 19 -10.24 9.99 -17.10
C ALA A 19 -10.45 9.51 -15.66
N GLY A 20 -9.57 8.66 -15.12
CA GLY A 20 -9.80 8.05 -13.83
C GLY A 20 -11.08 7.23 -13.82
N ILE A 21 -11.30 6.39 -14.83
CA ILE A 21 -12.35 5.35 -14.85
C ILE A 21 -11.68 4.05 -15.24
N VAL A 22 -11.64 3.07 -14.33
CA VAL A 22 -11.11 1.72 -14.64
C VAL A 22 -12.25 0.88 -15.24
N PRO A 23 -12.33 0.69 -16.57
CA PRO A 23 -13.55 0.18 -17.21
C PRO A 23 -13.91 -1.26 -16.82
N TRP A 24 -12.94 -2.02 -16.32
CA TRP A 24 -13.09 -3.40 -15.86
C TRP A 24 -13.29 -3.52 -14.34
N ARG A 25 -13.39 -2.40 -13.61
CA ARG A 25 -13.71 -2.36 -12.18
C ARG A 25 -14.91 -1.44 -11.95
N GLN A 26 -16.06 -2.05 -11.75
CA GLN A 26 -17.27 -1.38 -11.28
C GLN A 26 -17.75 -2.16 -10.04
N PRO A 27 -17.84 -1.55 -8.86
CA PRO A 27 -18.31 -2.23 -7.65
C PRO A 27 -19.83 -2.48 -7.65
N TRP A 28 -20.53 -2.03 -8.69
CA TRP A 28 -21.93 -2.30 -8.94
C TRP A 28 -22.14 -3.13 -10.21
N GLN A 29 -23.12 -4.03 -10.17
CA GLN A 29 -23.62 -4.78 -11.31
C GLN A 29 -24.58 -3.89 -12.12
N GLY A 30 -24.07 -3.30 -13.21
CA GLY A 30 -24.93 -2.71 -14.23
C GLY A 30 -25.63 -3.78 -15.09
N LYS A 31 -26.74 -3.43 -15.76
CA LYS A 31 -27.33 -4.32 -16.77
C LYS A 31 -26.28 -4.65 -17.83
N PRO A 32 -26.13 -5.90 -18.30
CA PRO A 32 -25.18 -6.18 -19.38
C PRO A 32 -25.60 -5.40 -20.63
N ALA A 33 -24.61 -4.92 -21.38
CA ALA A 33 -24.86 -4.42 -22.72
C ALA A 33 -25.33 -5.60 -23.59
N ILE A 34 -26.51 -5.50 -24.19
CA ILE A 34 -27.07 -6.54 -25.07
C ILE A 34 -27.35 -6.00 -26.46
N ASN A 35 -27.26 -6.87 -27.47
CA ASN A 35 -27.79 -6.55 -28.79
C ASN A 35 -29.31 -6.78 -28.79
N TYR A 36 -30.10 -5.73 -29.03
CA TYR A 36 -31.57 -5.75 -28.93
C TYR A 36 -32.25 -6.83 -29.79
N VAL A 37 -31.74 -7.06 -31.01
CA VAL A 37 -32.38 -7.99 -31.95
C VAL A 37 -32.06 -9.44 -31.59
N SER A 38 -30.79 -9.73 -31.27
CA SER A 38 -30.36 -11.11 -30.97
C SER A 38 -30.56 -11.53 -29.52
N GLY A 39 -30.79 -10.58 -28.60
CA GLY A 39 -30.85 -10.82 -27.16
C GLY A 39 -29.51 -11.24 -26.54
N LYS A 40 -28.43 -11.31 -27.31
CA LYS A 40 -27.12 -11.77 -26.84
C LYS A 40 -26.37 -10.64 -26.15
N GLU A 41 -25.75 -10.97 -25.02
CA GLU A 41 -24.82 -10.08 -24.32
C GLU A 41 -23.57 -9.82 -25.16
N TYR A 42 -23.09 -8.59 -25.14
CA TYR A 42 -21.78 -8.26 -25.68
C TYR A 42 -20.69 -8.81 -24.75
N SER A 43 -19.72 -9.52 -25.33
CA SER A 43 -18.63 -10.17 -24.62
C SER A 43 -17.25 -9.56 -24.91
N GLY A 44 -16.25 -9.94 -24.09
CA GLY A 44 -14.86 -9.49 -24.25
C GLY A 44 -14.71 -7.98 -24.11
N ILE A 45 -13.90 -7.37 -24.99
CA ILE A 45 -13.61 -5.93 -24.97
C ILE A 45 -14.87 -5.05 -25.11
N ASN A 46 -15.94 -5.56 -25.71
CA ASN A 46 -17.20 -4.83 -25.87
C ASN A 46 -17.89 -4.55 -24.54
N ARG A 47 -17.68 -5.41 -23.52
CA ARG A 47 -18.15 -5.17 -22.15
C ARG A 47 -17.54 -3.91 -21.55
N LEU A 48 -16.33 -3.54 -21.97
CA LEU A 48 -15.62 -2.35 -21.49
C LEU A 48 -15.95 -1.09 -22.32
N LEU A 49 -16.44 -1.26 -23.55
CA LEU A 49 -16.73 -0.18 -24.50
C LEU A 49 -18.17 0.34 -24.41
N LEU A 50 -19.12 -0.51 -24.06
CA LEU A 50 -20.53 -0.15 -23.93
C LEU A 50 -20.95 0.02 -22.47
N GLU A 51 -21.90 0.93 -22.26
CA GLU A 51 -22.62 1.03 -20.99
C GLU A 51 -23.74 -0.02 -20.95
N GLY A 52 -24.29 -0.30 -19.77
CA GLY A 52 -25.40 -1.22 -19.64
C GLY A 52 -26.64 -0.76 -20.39
N GLY A 53 -27.31 -1.68 -21.07
CA GLY A 53 -28.52 -1.37 -21.85
C GLY A 53 -28.59 -2.10 -23.18
N GLU A 54 -29.59 -1.73 -23.98
CA GLU A 54 -29.87 -2.37 -25.27
C GLU A 54 -29.31 -1.53 -26.42
N TYR A 55 -28.61 -2.19 -27.34
CA TYR A 55 -27.96 -1.52 -28.46
C TYR A 55 -28.39 -2.08 -29.80
N LEU A 56 -28.56 -1.17 -30.76
CA LEU A 56 -28.98 -1.45 -32.13
C LEU A 56 -28.00 -0.85 -33.13
N THR A 57 -27.69 -1.58 -34.20
CA THR A 57 -27.02 -1.01 -35.37
C THR A 57 -27.99 -0.14 -36.17
N PHE A 58 -27.48 0.82 -36.95
CA PHE A 58 -28.33 1.66 -37.81
C PHE A 58 -29.30 0.85 -38.68
N LYS A 59 -28.83 -0.26 -39.26
CA LYS A 59 -29.66 -1.16 -40.06
C LYS A 59 -30.80 -1.79 -39.25
N GLN A 60 -30.52 -2.27 -38.04
CA GLN A 60 -31.53 -2.84 -37.15
C GLN A 60 -32.60 -1.81 -36.74
N ILE A 61 -32.19 -0.55 -36.54
CA ILE A 61 -33.11 0.56 -36.21
C ILE A 61 -34.08 0.80 -37.37
N GLN A 62 -33.56 0.87 -38.60
CA GLN A 62 -34.38 1.06 -39.80
C GLN A 62 -35.35 -0.10 -40.03
N GLU A 63 -34.88 -1.35 -39.86
CA GLU A 63 -35.71 -2.55 -40.03
C GLU A 63 -36.84 -2.62 -39.00
N LEU A 64 -36.63 -2.08 -37.79
CA LEU A 64 -37.63 -2.01 -36.73
C LEU A 64 -38.49 -0.74 -36.77
N GLY A 65 -38.31 0.12 -37.77
CA GLY A 65 -39.08 1.36 -37.93
C GLY A 65 -38.71 2.50 -36.97
N GLY A 66 -37.61 2.36 -36.23
CA GLY A 66 -37.16 3.38 -35.28
C GLY A 66 -36.45 4.57 -35.94
N LYS A 67 -36.35 5.68 -35.21
CA LYS A 67 -35.62 6.89 -35.63
C LYS A 67 -34.60 7.30 -34.57
N ILE A 68 -33.38 7.61 -34.99
CA ILE A 68 -32.35 8.10 -34.06
C ILE A 68 -32.64 9.57 -33.72
N LYS A 69 -32.65 9.91 -32.43
CA LYS A 69 -32.82 11.29 -31.95
C LYS A 69 -31.71 12.19 -32.50
N LYS A 70 -32.07 13.41 -32.90
CA LYS A 70 -31.12 14.37 -33.50
C LYS A 70 -30.00 14.71 -32.50
N GLY A 71 -28.74 14.52 -32.90
CA GLY A 71 -27.55 14.80 -32.06
C GLY A 71 -26.97 13.59 -31.34
N SER A 72 -27.63 12.42 -31.40
CA SER A 72 -27.16 11.20 -30.74
C SER A 72 -25.86 10.67 -31.33
N LYS A 73 -24.98 10.14 -30.46
CA LYS A 73 -23.66 9.62 -30.86
C LYS A 73 -23.67 8.10 -30.91
N SER A 74 -22.96 7.53 -31.89
CA SER A 74 -22.78 6.07 -31.98
C SER A 74 -21.65 5.57 -31.08
N HIS A 75 -21.81 4.37 -30.53
CA HIS A 75 -20.80 3.62 -29.80
C HIS A 75 -20.11 2.59 -30.71
N ILE A 76 -18.87 2.22 -30.39
CA ILE A 76 -18.09 1.25 -31.16
C ILE A 76 -18.12 -0.12 -30.48
N VAL A 77 -18.43 -1.17 -31.24
CA VAL A 77 -18.29 -2.57 -30.83
C VAL A 77 -17.43 -3.33 -31.82
N VAL A 78 -16.76 -4.38 -31.35
CA VAL A 78 -15.72 -5.10 -32.04
C VAL A 78 -16.14 -6.55 -32.22
N PHE A 79 -16.00 -7.06 -33.44
CA PHE A 79 -16.29 -8.46 -33.72
C PHE A 79 -14.98 -9.21 -33.96
N ILE A 80 -14.67 -10.12 -33.04
CA ILE A 80 -13.48 -10.97 -33.07
C ILE A 80 -13.91 -12.34 -33.59
N LYS A 81 -13.21 -12.85 -34.60
CA LYS A 81 -13.33 -14.25 -35.02
C LYS A 81 -11.97 -14.93 -34.88
N PRO A 82 -11.90 -16.11 -34.26
CA PRO A 82 -10.68 -16.91 -34.29
C PRO A 82 -10.35 -17.25 -35.74
N GLN A 83 -9.08 -17.08 -36.12
CA GLN A 83 -8.56 -17.52 -37.40
C GLN A 83 -7.44 -18.52 -37.13
N GLU A 84 -7.56 -19.71 -37.71
CA GLU A 84 -6.49 -20.72 -37.63
C GLU A 84 -5.30 -20.23 -38.46
N ILE A 85 -4.14 -20.11 -37.81
CA ILE A 85 -2.87 -19.88 -38.50
C ILE A 85 -2.09 -21.21 -38.47
N LYS A 86 -1.40 -21.49 -39.58
CA LYS A 86 -0.77 -22.76 -39.92
C LYS A 86 -0.02 -23.42 -38.75
N GLN A 87 -0.11 -24.76 -38.70
CA GLN A 87 0.60 -25.66 -37.78
C GLN A 87 2.07 -25.29 -37.61
N ASP A 88 2.50 -25.24 -36.35
CA ASP A 88 3.91 -25.25 -35.99
C ASP A 88 4.54 -26.56 -36.50
N LYS A 89 5.60 -26.43 -37.33
CA LYS A 89 6.26 -27.57 -37.97
C LYS A 89 6.93 -28.53 -36.99
N LYS A 90 7.12 -28.14 -35.71
CA LYS A 90 7.73 -29.01 -34.68
C LYS A 90 6.72 -29.74 -33.80
N THR A 91 5.56 -29.16 -33.50
CA THR A 91 4.64 -29.70 -32.46
C THR A 91 3.31 -30.22 -33.01
N LYS A 92 2.98 -29.97 -34.29
CA LYS A 92 1.65 -30.27 -34.89
C LYS A 92 0.47 -29.60 -34.17
N GLU A 93 0.70 -28.67 -33.25
CA GLU A 93 -0.37 -27.91 -32.59
C GLU A 93 -0.87 -26.76 -33.48
N THR A 94 -2.19 -26.57 -33.50
CA THR A 94 -2.85 -25.47 -34.20
C THR A 94 -2.80 -24.22 -33.32
N ILE A 95 -2.05 -23.21 -33.73
CA ILE A 95 -2.06 -21.90 -33.06
C ILE A 95 -3.25 -21.10 -33.61
N VAL A 96 -4.27 -20.90 -32.77
CA VAL A 96 -5.42 -20.06 -33.07
C VAL A 96 -5.13 -18.65 -32.56
N GLU A 97 -4.85 -17.70 -33.46
CA GLU A 97 -4.79 -16.28 -33.10
C GLU A 97 -6.15 -15.61 -33.32
N ASN A 98 -6.61 -14.87 -32.30
CA ASN A 98 -7.84 -14.10 -32.36
C ASN A 98 -7.59 -12.75 -33.05
N PHE A 99 -7.98 -12.61 -34.32
CA PHE A 99 -7.90 -11.34 -35.02
C PHE A 99 -9.19 -10.51 -34.87
N VAL A 100 -9.03 -9.26 -34.43
CA VAL A 100 -10.09 -8.24 -34.52
C VAL A 100 -10.33 -7.94 -36.00
N ARG A 101 -11.45 -8.42 -36.56
CA ARG A 101 -11.69 -8.33 -38.01
C ARG A 101 -12.31 -7.00 -38.42
N ARG A 102 -13.33 -6.53 -37.67
CA ARG A 102 -14.13 -5.33 -37.96
C ARG A 102 -14.71 -4.74 -36.67
N TYR A 103 -14.97 -3.43 -36.69
CA TYR A 103 -15.83 -2.78 -35.69
C TYR A 103 -17.15 -2.33 -36.32
N TYR A 104 -18.20 -2.24 -35.50
CA TYR A 104 -19.52 -1.76 -35.88
C TYR A 104 -19.88 -0.55 -35.02
N ARG A 105 -20.78 0.28 -35.55
CA ARG A 105 -21.40 1.37 -34.81
C ARG A 105 -22.79 0.97 -34.36
N VAL A 106 -23.03 1.12 -33.07
CA VAL A 106 -24.31 0.83 -32.42
C VAL A 106 -24.81 2.06 -31.69
N PHE A 107 -26.11 2.18 -31.50
CA PHE A 107 -26.77 3.25 -30.77
C PHE A 107 -27.52 2.64 -29.59
N SER A 108 -27.54 3.36 -28.47
CA SER A 108 -28.34 2.98 -27.30
C SER A 108 -29.83 3.08 -27.64
N ILE A 109 -30.66 2.19 -27.12
CA ILE A 109 -32.11 2.25 -27.27
C ILE A 109 -32.70 3.57 -26.74
N ASN A 110 -32.06 4.17 -25.73
CA ASN A 110 -32.47 5.46 -25.16
C ASN A 110 -32.35 6.63 -26.17
N ASP A 111 -31.51 6.47 -27.18
CA ASP A 111 -31.29 7.44 -28.26
C ASP A 111 -32.19 7.21 -29.48
N ILE A 112 -33.12 6.26 -29.39
CA ILE A 112 -34.00 5.83 -30.49
C ILE A 112 -35.45 6.08 -30.12
N GLU A 113 -36.21 6.63 -31.05
CA GLU A 113 -37.66 6.82 -30.99
C GLU A 113 -38.35 5.68 -31.76
N GLY A 114 -39.49 5.21 -31.25
CA GLY A 114 -40.33 4.21 -31.93
C GLY A 114 -39.96 2.75 -31.67
N ILE A 115 -39.07 2.45 -30.73
CA ILE A 115 -38.72 1.08 -30.31
C ILE A 115 -38.75 1.02 -28.77
N GLU A 116 -39.53 0.11 -28.21
CA GLU A 116 -39.64 -0.11 -26.75
C GLU A 116 -38.58 -1.09 -26.22
N THR A 117 -38.20 -0.94 -24.95
CA THR A 117 -37.17 -1.79 -24.30
C THR A 117 -37.66 -3.21 -24.02
N LYS A 118 -36.80 -4.22 -24.20
CA LYS A 118 -37.09 -5.62 -23.89
C LYS A 118 -36.46 -6.13 -22.59
N GLN A 119 -35.65 -5.32 -21.91
CA GLN A 119 -34.95 -5.76 -20.70
C GLN A 119 -35.87 -5.97 -19.50
N ALA A 120 -35.70 -7.11 -18.82
CA ALA A 120 -36.25 -7.35 -17.49
C ALA A 120 -35.63 -6.42 -16.43
N GLU A 121 -36.35 -6.21 -15.33
CA GLU A 121 -35.87 -5.41 -14.19
C GLU A 121 -34.61 -6.03 -13.56
N PRO A 122 -33.67 -5.20 -13.06
CA PRO A 122 -32.39 -5.66 -12.54
C PRO A 122 -32.56 -6.60 -11.33
N ARG A 123 -31.55 -7.44 -11.11
CA ARG A 123 -31.46 -8.30 -9.93
C ARG A 123 -31.35 -7.41 -8.69
N ILE A 124 -32.33 -7.50 -7.80
CA ILE A 124 -32.39 -6.70 -6.57
C ILE A 124 -31.55 -7.41 -5.50
N ILE A 125 -30.54 -6.73 -4.98
CA ILE A 125 -29.89 -7.10 -3.72
C ILE A 125 -30.45 -6.14 -2.67
N GLU A 126 -31.03 -6.68 -1.60
CA GLU A 126 -31.42 -5.89 -0.43
C GLU A 126 -30.25 -5.84 0.55
N HIS A 127 -29.93 -4.63 0.99
CA HIS A 127 -28.85 -4.34 1.92
C HIS A 127 -29.42 -3.67 3.16
N GLU A 128 -28.87 -4.01 4.32
CA GLU A 128 -29.11 -3.24 5.55
C GLU A 128 -28.37 -1.90 5.45
N PRO A 129 -29.05 -0.75 5.58
CA PRO A 129 -28.40 0.55 5.48
C PRO A 129 -27.49 0.84 6.67
N ILE A 130 -26.40 1.55 6.44
CA ILE A 130 -25.55 2.08 7.51
C ILE A 130 -26.15 3.39 7.98
N GLU A 131 -26.74 3.39 9.18
CA GLU A 131 -27.56 4.50 9.70
C GLU A 131 -26.84 5.86 9.67
N GLN A 132 -25.56 5.89 10.05
CA GLN A 132 -24.76 7.11 10.03
C GLN A 132 -24.51 7.60 8.60
N ALA A 133 -24.24 6.70 7.66
CA ALA A 133 -23.99 7.05 6.27
C ALA A 133 -25.26 7.55 5.56
N GLU A 134 -26.40 6.92 5.85
CA GLU A 134 -27.72 7.41 5.41
C GLU A 134 -28.03 8.80 5.92
N THR A 135 -27.69 9.08 7.18
CA THR A 135 -27.93 10.38 7.80
C THR A 135 -27.14 11.46 7.06
N ILE A 136 -25.89 11.17 6.70
CA ILE A 136 -25.05 12.09 5.93
C ILE A 136 -25.65 12.33 4.54
N ILE A 137 -25.94 11.27 3.77
CA ILE A 137 -26.48 11.41 2.40
C ILE A 137 -27.80 12.18 2.38
N LYS A 138 -28.70 11.94 3.33
CA LYS A 138 -30.02 12.58 3.38
C LYS A 138 -29.99 14.01 3.88
N SER A 139 -29.01 14.37 4.71
CA SER A 139 -28.97 15.66 5.40
C SER A 139 -27.95 16.63 4.79
N TYR A 140 -27.10 16.16 3.88
CA TYR A 140 -26.14 17.00 3.18
C TYR A 140 -26.84 18.05 2.31
N ASP A 141 -26.17 19.21 2.11
CA ASP A 141 -26.73 20.35 1.38
C ASP A 141 -27.12 20.06 -0.08
N LEU A 142 -26.59 18.99 -0.67
CA LEU A 142 -26.87 18.61 -2.05
C LEU A 142 -27.44 17.19 -2.14
N GLU A 143 -28.56 17.05 -2.84
CA GLU A 143 -29.24 15.77 -3.03
C GLU A 143 -28.40 14.79 -3.86
N VAL A 144 -28.21 13.58 -3.34
CA VAL A 144 -27.58 12.46 -4.04
C VAL A 144 -28.65 11.71 -4.83
N GLN A 145 -28.64 11.85 -6.16
CA GLN A 145 -29.63 11.23 -7.03
C GLN A 145 -29.24 9.80 -7.40
N GLU A 146 -30.04 8.82 -6.95
CA GLU A 146 -29.90 7.41 -7.32
C GLU A 146 -30.55 7.11 -8.68
N ILE A 147 -29.75 6.65 -9.65
CA ILE A 147 -30.19 6.41 -11.04
C ILE A 147 -30.20 4.92 -11.36
N THR A 148 -31.36 4.41 -11.79
CA THR A 148 -31.60 2.98 -12.08
C THR A 148 -31.02 2.47 -13.41
N ASN A 149 -30.63 3.35 -14.33
CA ASN A 149 -30.04 2.95 -15.63
C ASN A 149 -28.69 3.64 -15.92
N SER A 150 -27.93 4.01 -14.87
CA SER A 150 -26.59 4.60 -15.03
C SER A 150 -25.49 3.59 -14.70
N ASN A 151 -24.43 3.59 -15.51
CA ASN A 151 -23.18 2.87 -15.26
C ASN A 151 -22.06 3.78 -14.75
N ARG A 152 -22.38 4.99 -14.27
CA ARG A 152 -21.40 5.97 -13.76
C ARG A 152 -21.92 6.69 -12.52
N ALA A 153 -21.01 6.99 -11.61
CA ALA A 153 -21.17 7.98 -10.55
C ALA A 153 -20.36 9.23 -10.94
N TYR A 154 -20.89 10.42 -10.65
CA TYR A 154 -20.19 11.69 -10.85
C TYR A 154 -20.89 12.86 -10.14
N TYR A 155 -20.09 13.85 -9.77
CA TYR A 155 -20.51 15.21 -9.46
C TYR A 155 -20.42 16.10 -10.71
N ASN A 156 -21.50 16.83 -11.03
CA ASN A 156 -21.53 17.82 -12.11
C ASN A 156 -21.41 19.23 -11.55
N ALA A 157 -20.23 19.85 -11.70
CA ALA A 157 -19.96 21.20 -11.20
C ALA A 157 -20.78 22.31 -11.89
N LEU A 158 -21.23 22.11 -13.14
CA LEU A 158 -22.00 23.14 -13.87
C LEU A 158 -23.47 23.19 -13.43
N GLU A 159 -24.05 22.01 -13.15
CA GLU A 159 -25.45 21.88 -12.73
C GLU A 159 -25.61 21.75 -11.22
N ASP A 160 -24.48 21.74 -10.50
CA ASP A 160 -24.35 21.45 -9.08
C ASP A 160 -25.20 20.25 -8.62
N ASN A 161 -24.99 19.07 -9.21
CA ASN A 161 -25.73 17.86 -8.86
C ASN A 161 -24.84 16.62 -8.72
N ILE A 162 -25.25 15.69 -7.85
CA ILE A 162 -24.59 14.41 -7.62
C ILE A 162 -25.47 13.30 -8.17
N ARG A 163 -24.89 12.41 -8.99
CA ARG A 163 -25.58 11.28 -9.61
C ARG A 163 -24.82 9.99 -9.38
N ILE A 164 -25.51 8.97 -8.87
CA ILE A 164 -24.91 7.69 -8.48
C ILE A 164 -25.79 6.55 -8.97
N PRO A 165 -25.24 5.40 -9.37
CA PRO A 165 -26.02 4.21 -9.62
C PRO A 165 -26.88 3.84 -8.40
N HIS A 166 -28.08 3.33 -8.63
CA HIS A 166 -28.99 2.93 -7.56
C HIS A 166 -28.34 1.90 -6.62
N ARG A 167 -28.49 2.05 -5.30
CA ARG A 167 -27.81 1.24 -4.25
C ARG A 167 -27.98 -0.27 -4.43
N LYS A 168 -29.14 -0.70 -4.95
CA LYS A 168 -29.48 -2.10 -5.25
C LYS A 168 -28.58 -2.76 -6.28
N HIS A 169 -27.78 -1.98 -7.03
CA HIS A 169 -26.81 -2.52 -7.99
C HIS A 169 -25.46 -2.83 -7.34
N PHE A 170 -25.17 -2.33 -6.14
CA PHE A 170 -23.90 -2.60 -5.48
C PHE A 170 -23.91 -3.99 -4.84
N GLU A 171 -22.77 -4.70 -4.93
CA GLU A 171 -22.62 -6.02 -4.29
C GLU A 171 -22.48 -5.89 -2.78
N HIS A 172 -21.87 -4.80 -2.31
CA HIS A 172 -21.70 -4.44 -0.90
C HIS A 172 -22.18 -3.00 -0.69
N ILE A 173 -22.88 -2.74 0.40
CA ILE A 173 -23.48 -1.42 0.65
C ILE A 173 -22.43 -0.36 1.01
N GLU A 174 -21.31 -0.77 1.58
CA GLU A 174 -20.13 0.04 1.89
C GLU A 174 -19.58 0.70 0.62
N GLU A 175 -19.62 0.00 -0.51
CA GLU A 175 -19.17 0.50 -1.80
C GLU A 175 -20.09 1.60 -2.36
N PHE A 176 -21.40 1.49 -2.11
CA PHE A 176 -22.36 2.54 -2.45
C PHE A 176 -22.06 3.81 -1.66
N TYR A 177 -21.90 3.69 -0.34
CA TYR A 177 -21.61 4.84 0.50
C TYR A 177 -20.24 5.46 0.19
N ASN A 178 -19.20 4.66 -0.04
CA ASN A 178 -17.90 5.17 -0.45
C ASN A 178 -17.98 5.97 -1.76
N THR A 179 -18.69 5.41 -2.77
CA THR A 179 -18.92 6.10 -4.05
C THR A 179 -19.67 7.41 -3.83
N ALA A 180 -20.68 7.42 -2.95
CA ALA A 180 -21.41 8.64 -2.62
C ALA A 180 -20.58 9.69 -1.90
N PHE A 181 -19.76 9.28 -0.94
CA PHE A 181 -18.89 10.17 -0.22
C PHE A 181 -17.79 10.77 -1.10
N HIS A 182 -17.32 10.03 -2.11
CA HIS A 182 -16.39 10.54 -3.12
C HIS A 182 -17.02 11.70 -3.91
N GLU A 183 -18.22 11.51 -4.45
CA GLU A 183 -18.91 12.58 -5.21
C GLU A 183 -19.35 13.74 -4.32
N ILE A 184 -19.73 13.48 -3.07
CA ILE A 184 -19.95 14.51 -2.05
C ILE A 184 -18.64 15.29 -1.83
N GLY A 185 -17.51 14.60 -1.72
CA GLY A 185 -16.17 15.19 -1.59
C GLY A 185 -15.88 16.18 -2.71
N HIS A 186 -16.11 15.80 -3.96
CA HIS A 186 -16.03 16.72 -5.11
C HIS A 186 -16.97 17.90 -4.98
N SER A 187 -18.23 17.65 -4.63
CA SER A 187 -19.22 18.72 -4.52
C SER A 187 -18.77 19.81 -3.55
N THR A 188 -18.14 19.49 -2.41
CA THR A 188 -17.68 20.52 -1.46
C THR A 188 -16.76 21.59 -2.08
N GLY A 189 -16.10 21.30 -3.20
CA GLY A 189 -15.22 22.24 -3.89
C GLY A 189 -15.90 23.31 -4.74
N HIS A 190 -17.22 23.26 -4.92
CA HIS A 190 -17.99 24.26 -5.69
C HIS A 190 -17.81 25.69 -5.18
N GLU A 191 -18.07 26.67 -6.05
CA GLU A 191 -17.85 28.10 -5.79
C GLU A 191 -18.65 28.64 -4.60
N THR A 192 -19.84 28.07 -4.34
CA THR A 192 -20.71 28.44 -3.21
C THR A 192 -20.34 27.76 -1.89
N ARG A 193 -19.32 26.88 -1.89
CA ARG A 193 -18.90 26.07 -0.74
C ARG A 193 -17.46 26.35 -0.36
N LEU A 194 -16.53 25.41 -0.56
CA LEU A 194 -15.11 25.59 -0.26
C LEU A 194 -14.32 26.26 -1.38
N ASN A 195 -14.98 26.54 -2.52
CA ASN A 195 -14.43 27.27 -3.66
C ASN A 195 -13.00 26.83 -4.04
N ARG A 196 -12.84 25.52 -4.27
CA ARG A 196 -11.55 24.97 -4.68
C ARG A 196 -11.34 25.25 -6.17
N GLU A 197 -10.27 25.97 -6.50
CA GLU A 197 -9.91 26.33 -7.87
C GLU A 197 -9.79 25.10 -8.81
N GLU A 198 -9.51 23.93 -8.25
CA GLU A 198 -9.46 22.68 -9.00
C GLU A 198 -10.83 22.19 -9.49
N VAL A 199 -11.92 22.60 -8.83
CA VAL A 199 -13.33 22.28 -9.16
C VAL A 199 -14.00 23.42 -9.93
N THR A 200 -13.69 24.68 -9.60
CA THR A 200 -14.36 25.88 -10.15
C THR A 200 -13.74 26.41 -11.45
N GLY A 201 -12.62 25.85 -11.91
CA GLY A 201 -11.95 26.23 -13.15
C GLY A 201 -12.31 25.36 -14.37
N LEU A 202 -12.03 25.86 -15.59
CA LEU A 202 -11.96 25.05 -16.84
C LEU A 202 -10.76 24.09 -16.78
N CYS A 203 -10.79 23.15 -15.85
CA CYS A 203 -9.81 22.08 -15.74
C CYS A 203 -10.16 21.02 -16.77
N LYS A 204 -9.34 20.87 -17.81
CA LYS A 204 -9.42 19.70 -18.68
C LYS A 204 -9.22 18.46 -17.81
N PHE A 205 -10.13 17.51 -17.98
CA PHE A 205 -10.06 16.18 -17.42
C PHE A 205 -8.68 15.55 -17.65
N GLY A 206 -8.08 14.95 -16.62
CA GLY A 206 -6.71 14.41 -16.68
C GLY A 206 -5.56 15.43 -16.52
N SER A 207 -5.84 16.70 -16.20
CA SER A 207 -4.80 17.69 -15.88
C SER A 207 -4.17 17.50 -14.49
N ASN A 208 -2.98 18.06 -14.25
CA ASN A 208 -2.33 18.01 -12.92
C ASN A 208 -3.24 18.57 -11.81
N LYS A 209 -4.02 19.62 -12.10
CA LYS A 209 -5.05 20.16 -11.18
C LYS A 209 -6.13 19.14 -10.86
N TYR A 210 -6.60 18.40 -11.87
CA TYR A 210 -7.60 17.35 -11.72
C TYR A 210 -7.11 16.20 -10.82
N SER A 211 -5.86 15.75 -10.98
CA SER A 211 -5.28 14.71 -10.12
C SER A 211 -5.18 15.10 -8.64
N LYS A 212 -5.05 16.41 -8.32
CA LYS A 212 -5.05 16.90 -6.92
C LYS A 212 -6.45 16.87 -6.31
N GLU A 213 -7.47 17.18 -7.11
CA GLU A 213 -8.86 17.15 -6.67
C GLU A 213 -9.35 15.72 -6.43
N GLU A 214 -9.04 14.78 -7.33
CA GLU A 214 -9.34 13.35 -7.13
C GLU A 214 -8.73 12.81 -5.85
N LEU A 215 -7.47 13.14 -5.56
CA LEU A 215 -6.82 12.74 -4.30
C LEU A 215 -7.54 13.36 -3.07
N THR A 216 -8.03 14.58 -3.21
CA THR A 216 -8.78 15.26 -2.14
C THR A 216 -10.15 14.60 -1.92
N ALA A 217 -10.87 14.27 -2.99
CA ALA A 217 -12.18 13.60 -2.94
C ALA A 217 -12.06 12.19 -2.35
N GLU A 218 -11.06 11.41 -2.74
CA GLU A 218 -10.79 10.06 -2.21
C GLU A 218 -10.45 10.09 -0.71
N MET A 219 -9.61 11.04 -0.28
CA MET A 219 -9.32 11.21 1.15
C MET A 219 -10.55 11.66 1.93
N THR A 220 -11.42 12.47 1.31
CA THR A 220 -12.70 12.89 1.93
C THR A 220 -13.63 11.69 2.09
N ALA A 221 -13.75 10.84 1.06
CA ALA A 221 -14.54 9.62 1.10
C ALA A 221 -14.04 8.67 2.19
N ALA A 222 -12.72 8.48 2.28
CA ALA A 222 -12.10 7.66 3.32
C ALA A 222 -12.38 8.20 4.72
N PHE A 223 -12.31 9.52 4.95
CA PHE A 223 -12.62 10.12 6.24
C PHE A 223 -14.10 9.98 6.61
N LEU A 224 -15.01 10.11 5.65
CA LEU A 224 -16.44 9.91 5.87
C LEU A 224 -16.78 8.43 6.16
N CYS A 225 -16.14 7.49 5.46
CA CYS A 225 -16.23 6.06 5.76
C CYS A 225 -15.75 5.74 7.19
N ASP A 226 -14.59 6.27 7.58
CA ASP A 226 -14.04 6.13 8.94
C ASP A 226 -14.98 6.73 9.99
N PHE A 227 -15.54 7.92 9.73
CA PHE A 227 -16.55 8.55 10.58
C PHE A 227 -17.80 7.69 10.75
N CYS A 228 -18.24 7.00 9.69
CA CYS A 228 -19.37 6.08 9.71
C CYS A 228 -19.05 4.67 10.25
N GLY A 229 -17.78 4.40 10.60
CA GLY A 229 -17.35 3.15 11.22
C GLY A 229 -17.28 1.95 10.27
N PHE A 230 -17.10 2.16 8.96
CA PHE A 230 -16.92 1.08 7.99
C PHE A 230 -15.74 1.32 7.06
N LEU A 231 -15.22 0.24 6.46
CA LEU A 231 -14.16 0.28 5.46
C LEU A 231 -14.63 -0.50 4.22
N PRO A 232 -14.69 0.12 3.02
CA PRO A 232 -15.06 -0.59 1.79
C PRO A 232 -13.98 -1.59 1.36
N GLU A 233 -14.38 -2.74 0.83
CA GLU A 233 -13.47 -3.80 0.38
C GLU A 233 -12.59 -3.36 -0.82
N THR A 234 -13.04 -2.37 -1.61
CA THR A 234 -12.33 -1.89 -2.80
C THR A 234 -11.05 -1.07 -2.54
N PHE A 235 -10.68 -0.81 -1.28
CA PHE A 235 -9.40 -0.15 -0.94
C PHE A 235 -8.16 -0.89 -1.51
N ASP A 236 -8.30 -2.18 -1.85
CA ASP A 236 -7.18 -3.06 -2.16
C ASP A 236 -6.62 -2.98 -3.60
N ASN A 237 -7.14 -2.14 -4.50
CA ASN A 237 -6.88 -2.38 -5.92
C ASN A 237 -6.90 -1.21 -6.94
N SER A 238 -6.67 0.03 -6.51
CA SER A 238 -6.64 1.20 -7.42
C SER A 238 -5.29 1.41 -8.12
N ALA A 239 -4.77 0.39 -8.82
CA ALA A 239 -3.40 0.41 -9.37
C ALA A 239 -3.13 1.56 -10.38
N ALA A 240 -4.14 1.99 -11.15
CA ALA A 240 -3.99 3.07 -12.14
C ALA A 240 -3.91 4.47 -11.49
N TYR A 241 -4.79 4.76 -10.51
CA TYR A 241 -4.76 6.01 -9.76
C TYR A 241 -3.54 6.10 -8.85
N ILE A 242 -3.17 4.99 -8.22
CA ILE A 242 -1.95 4.91 -7.41
C ILE A 242 -0.72 5.28 -8.25
N GLN A 243 -0.62 4.90 -9.52
CA GLN A 243 0.52 5.29 -10.36
C GLN A 243 0.53 6.79 -10.71
N ASN A 244 -0.62 7.38 -11.05
CA ASN A 244 -0.71 8.82 -11.33
C ASN A 244 -0.48 9.66 -10.07
N TRP A 245 -1.07 9.27 -8.93
CA TRP A 245 -0.81 9.90 -7.64
C TRP A 245 0.62 9.68 -7.18
N LEU A 246 1.20 8.49 -7.38
CA LEU A 246 2.61 8.23 -7.03
C LEU A 246 3.56 9.12 -7.84
N ASN A 247 3.29 9.34 -9.12
CA ASN A 247 4.05 10.31 -9.92
C ASN A 247 3.85 11.74 -9.42
N ALA A 248 2.62 12.14 -9.10
CA ALA A 248 2.33 13.47 -8.54
C ALA A 248 3.01 13.69 -7.17
N LEU A 249 2.99 12.69 -6.28
CA LEU A 249 3.60 12.69 -4.95
C LEU A 249 5.14 12.65 -5.02
N LYS A 250 5.72 11.96 -6.00
CA LYS A 250 7.17 12.00 -6.26
C LYS A 250 7.62 13.39 -6.70
N ASN A 251 6.81 14.07 -7.48
CA ASN A 251 7.10 15.41 -8.01
C ASN A 251 6.82 16.53 -6.99
N ASP A 252 5.85 16.33 -6.08
CA ASP A 252 5.49 17.30 -5.04
C ASP A 252 5.29 16.59 -3.69
N LYS A 253 6.32 16.65 -2.83
CA LYS A 253 6.32 16.03 -1.50
C LYS A 253 5.30 16.67 -0.53
N THR A 254 4.78 17.85 -0.86
CA THR A 254 3.77 18.55 -0.04
C THR A 254 2.34 18.23 -0.46
N LEU A 255 2.16 17.59 -1.62
CA LEU A 255 0.85 17.29 -2.20
C LEU A 255 -0.06 16.50 -1.25
N ILE A 256 0.48 15.50 -0.54
CA ILE A 256 -0.32 14.71 0.41
C ILE A 256 -0.80 15.54 1.59
N LEU A 257 0.02 16.47 2.09
CA LEU A 257 -0.32 17.35 3.21
C LEU A 257 -1.39 18.37 2.80
N HIS A 258 -1.30 18.88 1.57
CA HIS A 258 -2.29 19.80 1.02
C HIS A 258 -3.62 19.10 0.71
N ALA A 259 -3.58 17.92 0.10
CA ALA A 259 -4.77 17.12 -0.17
C ALA A 259 -5.47 16.69 1.12
N SER A 260 -4.72 16.23 2.13
CA SER A 260 -5.28 15.85 3.43
C SER A 260 -5.90 17.04 4.16
N ALA A 261 -5.26 18.22 4.13
CA ALA A 261 -5.80 19.42 4.73
C ALA A 261 -7.09 19.90 4.03
N LYS A 262 -7.16 19.78 2.70
CA LYS A 262 -8.38 20.07 1.93
C LYS A 262 -9.47 19.05 2.21
N ALA A 263 -9.14 17.77 2.29
CA ALA A 263 -10.08 16.70 2.62
C ALA A 263 -10.65 16.85 4.03
N GLN A 264 -9.83 17.26 5.01
CA GLN A 264 -10.30 17.56 6.36
C GLN A 264 -11.28 18.75 6.36
N LYS A 265 -11.02 19.79 5.57
CA LYS A 265 -11.97 20.91 5.41
C LYS A 265 -13.27 20.46 4.74
N ALA A 266 -13.19 19.57 3.75
CA ALA A 266 -14.36 18.98 3.10
C ALA A 266 -15.18 18.14 4.08
N LEU A 267 -14.54 17.30 4.90
CA LEU A 267 -15.18 16.54 5.97
C LEU A 267 -15.92 17.47 6.94
N ASN A 268 -15.22 18.46 7.48
CA ASN A 268 -15.82 19.40 8.43
C ASN A 268 -17.03 20.10 7.83
N TYR A 269 -16.92 20.57 6.58
CA TYR A 269 -18.03 21.21 5.87
C TYR A 269 -19.24 20.27 5.72
N VAL A 270 -19.03 19.01 5.34
CA VAL A 270 -20.10 18.02 5.21
C VAL A 270 -20.79 17.78 6.56
N LEU A 271 -20.02 17.63 7.63
CA LEU A 271 -20.58 17.39 8.97
C LEU A 271 -21.34 18.61 9.51
N GLU A 272 -20.80 19.82 9.34
CA GLU A 272 -21.48 21.09 9.69
C GLU A 272 -22.78 21.28 8.90
N SER A 273 -22.76 20.95 7.60
CA SER A 273 -23.92 20.98 6.70
C SER A 273 -25.02 20.04 7.20
N VAL A 274 -24.65 18.79 7.52
CA VAL A 274 -25.55 17.77 8.07
C VAL A 274 -26.14 18.21 9.41
N GLU A 275 -25.34 18.75 10.32
CA GLU A 275 -25.79 19.22 11.63
C GLU A 275 -26.75 20.42 11.52
N LYS A 276 -26.43 21.38 10.64
CA LYS A 276 -27.29 22.53 10.35
C LYS A 276 -28.63 22.11 9.77
N ASN A 277 -28.64 21.17 8.84
CA ASN A 277 -29.88 20.71 8.20
C ASN A 277 -30.69 19.78 9.12
N LYS A 278 -30.02 18.97 9.95
CA LYS A 278 -30.65 18.19 11.02
C LYS A 278 -31.34 19.12 12.04
N SER A 279 -30.66 20.18 12.48
CA SER A 279 -31.23 21.17 13.39
C SER A 279 -32.46 21.87 12.79
N LYS A 280 -32.42 22.26 11.50
CA LYS A 280 -33.59 22.81 10.79
C LYS A 280 -34.74 21.82 10.63
N LEU A 281 -34.43 20.53 10.43
CA LEU A 281 -35.42 19.45 10.38
C LEU A 281 -36.06 19.23 11.75
N GLU A 282 -35.27 19.23 12.82
CA GLU A 282 -35.74 19.14 14.21
C GLU A 282 -36.54 20.38 14.62
N GLU A 283 -36.15 21.58 14.22
CA GLU A 283 -36.92 22.81 14.40
C GLU A 283 -38.26 22.74 13.64
N LYS A 284 -38.27 22.32 12.37
CA LYS A 284 -39.52 22.11 11.60
C LYS A 284 -40.41 21.02 12.20
N ILE A 285 -39.84 19.93 12.70
CA ILE A 285 -40.57 18.85 13.39
C ILE A 285 -41.13 19.35 14.73
N THR A 286 -40.38 20.18 15.46
CA THR A 286 -40.80 20.80 16.71
C THR A 286 -41.91 21.81 16.46
N GLU A 287 -41.80 22.63 15.41
CA GLU A 287 -42.80 23.58 14.93
C GLU A 287 -44.09 22.87 14.46
N PHE A 288 -43.94 21.72 13.78
CA PHE A 288 -45.05 20.81 13.42
C PHE A 288 -45.71 20.16 14.64
N LYS A 289 -44.93 19.78 15.66
CA LYS A 289 -45.41 19.20 16.92
C LYS A 289 -46.12 20.26 17.77
N THR A 290 -45.65 21.51 17.79
CA THR A 290 -46.31 22.62 18.50
C THR A 290 -47.62 23.07 17.83
N ASN A 291 -47.82 22.76 16.54
CA ASN A 291 -49.07 23.03 15.81
C ASN A 291 -50.16 21.95 15.96
N LYS A 292 -49.93 20.90 16.76
CA LYS A 292 -50.99 19.98 17.22
C LYS A 292 -51.14 20.07 18.74
N LYS A 293 -52.17 20.83 19.15
CA LYS A 293 -52.64 20.99 20.53
C LYS A 293 -52.72 19.68 21.31
N GLY A 294 -52.20 19.66 22.53
CA GLY A 294 -52.81 18.92 23.64
C GLY A 294 -51.89 18.47 24.76
N GLN A 295 -52.19 18.97 25.98
CA GLN A 295 -51.82 18.49 27.32
C GLN A 295 -50.39 18.86 27.78
N ALA A 296 -50.19 19.98 28.51
CA ALA A 296 -50.62 20.23 29.89
C ALA A 296 -50.25 19.06 30.81
N ASP A 297 -49.01 19.08 31.34
CA ASP A 297 -48.61 18.42 32.61
C ASP A 297 -47.09 18.54 32.94
N LEU A 298 -46.25 19.12 32.06
CA LEU A 298 -44.81 19.19 32.34
C LEU A 298 -44.31 20.50 33.00
N LEU A 299 -45.11 21.57 32.98
CA LEU A 299 -44.72 22.89 33.50
C LEU A 299 -44.92 23.06 35.01
N ASP A 300 -45.57 22.10 35.68
CA ASP A 300 -45.75 22.11 37.14
C ASP A 300 -44.62 21.37 37.88
N PHE A 301 -43.82 20.57 37.16
CA PHE A 301 -42.72 19.79 37.72
C PHE A 301 -41.40 20.56 37.83
N ILE A 302 -41.17 21.57 36.97
CA ILE A 302 -39.90 22.32 36.91
C ILE A 302 -39.88 23.49 37.91
N LYS A 303 -41.03 23.90 38.46
CA LYS A 303 -41.11 25.05 39.38
C LYS A 303 -40.71 24.76 40.82
N ASN A 304 -40.47 23.52 41.20
CA ASN A 304 -40.14 23.15 42.57
C ASN A 304 -38.89 22.27 42.61
N GLN A 305 -37.72 22.86 42.89
CA GLN A 305 -36.80 22.49 43.98
C GLN A 305 -35.43 23.24 43.84
N PRO A 306 -34.70 23.46 44.94
CA PRO A 306 -33.87 24.65 45.18
C PRO A 306 -32.35 24.50 44.98
N GLU A 307 -31.68 25.65 44.95
CA GLU A 307 -30.24 25.88 44.71
C GLU A 307 -29.27 25.30 45.76
N THR A 308 -28.05 25.09 45.27
CA THR A 308 -26.81 24.58 45.89
C THR A 308 -26.30 25.31 47.14
N PRO A 309 -25.41 24.67 47.93
CA PRO A 309 -24.37 25.37 48.67
C PRO A 309 -22.93 24.97 48.29
N SER A 310 -22.07 25.99 48.28
CA SER A 310 -20.62 26.01 48.05
C SER A 310 -19.78 25.35 49.16
N PHE A 311 -18.58 24.85 48.84
CA PHE A 311 -17.51 24.70 49.85
C PHE A 311 -16.10 24.92 49.26
N LYS A 312 -15.24 25.61 50.03
CA LYS A 312 -13.82 25.96 49.78
C LYS A 312 -12.86 25.00 50.52
N PRO A 313 -11.56 24.93 50.16
CA PRO A 313 -10.68 23.79 50.43
C PRO A 313 -9.89 23.90 51.75
N GLU A 314 -9.57 22.75 52.37
CA GLU A 314 -8.59 22.61 53.47
C GLU A 314 -7.38 21.80 53.00
N ILE A 315 -6.18 22.32 53.25
CA ILE A 315 -4.87 21.69 52.97
C ILE A 315 -4.42 20.94 54.23
N LYS A 316 -3.99 19.67 54.08
CA LYS A 316 -3.30 18.89 55.13
C LYS A 316 -1.82 18.69 54.77
N PRO A 317 -0.90 18.67 55.76
CA PRO A 317 0.55 18.61 55.53
C PRO A 317 1.05 17.23 55.08
N GLU A 318 2.12 17.24 54.29
CA GLU A 318 2.82 16.07 53.74
C GLU A 318 3.39 15.14 54.82
N VAL A 319 3.22 13.83 54.58
CA VAL A 319 3.76 12.74 55.39
C VAL A 319 5.06 12.24 54.75
N ILE A 320 6.11 12.15 55.57
CA ILE A 320 7.42 11.58 55.25
C ILE A 320 7.26 10.06 54.98
N GLU A 321 7.48 9.60 53.74
CA GLU A 321 7.29 8.19 53.36
C GLU A 321 8.42 7.27 53.88
N LYS A 322 8.03 6.20 54.58
CA LYS A 322 8.89 5.06 54.99
C LYS A 322 9.13 4.11 53.80
N PRO A 323 10.22 3.32 53.76
CA PRO A 323 10.51 2.41 52.65
C PRO A 323 9.38 1.40 52.43
N LYS A 324 8.89 1.32 51.18
CA LYS A 324 7.72 0.52 50.79
C LYS A 324 8.03 -0.99 50.82
N LYS A 325 7.04 -1.79 51.24
CA LYS A 325 7.11 -3.27 51.31
C LYS A 325 7.30 -3.87 49.91
N VAL A 326 8.20 -4.86 49.83
CA VAL A 326 8.38 -5.75 48.66
C VAL A 326 7.04 -6.36 48.21
N ASN A 327 6.70 -6.25 46.92
CA ASN A 327 5.45 -6.77 46.35
C ASN A 327 5.73 -7.87 45.31
N LEU A 328 5.99 -9.09 45.80
CA LEU A 328 6.31 -10.24 44.97
C LEU A 328 5.16 -10.69 44.05
N LYS A 329 3.90 -10.43 44.45
CA LYS A 329 2.72 -10.81 43.64
C LYS A 329 2.62 -9.93 42.40
N ALA A 330 2.77 -8.61 42.55
CA ALA A 330 2.81 -7.68 41.43
C ALA A 330 3.98 -7.99 40.49
N ALA A 331 5.17 -8.23 41.06
CA ALA A 331 6.36 -8.60 40.28
C ALA A 331 6.12 -9.83 39.39
N LYS A 332 5.63 -10.95 39.96
CA LYS A 332 5.33 -12.17 39.18
C LYS A 332 4.28 -11.92 38.09
N SER A 333 3.26 -11.11 38.38
CA SER A 333 2.23 -10.80 37.38
C SER A 333 2.75 -9.98 36.20
N LEU A 334 3.64 -9.01 36.47
CA LEU A 334 4.24 -8.17 35.45
C LEU A 334 5.21 -8.97 34.55
N GLU A 335 5.99 -9.89 35.12
CA GLU A 335 6.84 -10.78 34.33
C GLU A 335 6.05 -11.70 33.42
N ALA A 336 5.01 -12.36 33.95
CA ALA A 336 4.16 -13.22 33.13
C ALA A 336 3.54 -12.46 31.94
N LYS A 337 3.19 -11.18 32.15
CA LYS A 337 2.72 -10.28 31.08
C LYS A 337 3.83 -9.95 30.10
N ALA A 338 5.04 -9.64 30.57
CA ALA A 338 6.20 -9.39 29.73
C ALA A 338 6.54 -10.62 28.85
N GLU A 339 6.55 -11.82 29.42
CA GLU A 339 6.80 -13.09 28.73
C GLU A 339 5.71 -13.40 27.68
N SER A 340 4.44 -13.07 27.98
CA SER A 340 3.33 -13.27 27.03
C SER A 340 3.48 -12.50 25.72
N LEU A 341 4.35 -11.48 25.68
CA LEU A 341 4.64 -10.69 24.47
C LEU A 341 5.64 -11.38 23.53
N ASN A 342 6.42 -12.36 24.00
CA ASN A 342 7.47 -13.03 23.21
C ASN A 342 6.94 -13.55 21.87
N ALA A 343 5.87 -14.35 21.91
CA ALA A 343 5.28 -14.94 20.70
C ALA A 343 4.77 -13.89 19.71
N LYS A 344 4.25 -12.76 20.20
CA LYS A 344 3.78 -11.65 19.35
C LYS A 344 4.96 -10.93 18.68
N ILE A 345 6.05 -10.71 19.43
CA ILE A 345 7.28 -10.08 18.94
C ILE A 345 7.91 -10.97 17.87
N GLU A 346 8.10 -12.26 18.15
CA GLU A 346 8.69 -13.22 17.19
C GLU A 346 7.86 -13.32 15.92
N LYS A 347 6.53 -13.43 16.02
CA LYS A 347 5.64 -13.48 14.86
C LYS A 347 5.77 -12.24 13.97
N LYS A 348 5.93 -11.05 14.57
CA LYS A 348 6.10 -9.80 13.84
C LYS A 348 7.48 -9.68 13.19
N LEU A 349 8.55 -10.10 13.89
CA LEU A 349 9.91 -10.10 13.35
C LEU A 349 10.11 -11.10 12.20
N ASN A 350 9.43 -12.24 12.24
CA ASN A 350 9.56 -13.34 11.27
C ASN A 350 8.47 -13.33 10.18
N CYS A 351 7.73 -12.24 10.01
CA CYS A 351 6.71 -12.15 8.97
C CYS A 351 7.30 -12.34 7.56
N PHE A 352 6.60 -13.11 6.71
CA PHE A 352 6.99 -13.41 5.33
C PHE A 352 8.32 -14.17 5.14
N SER A 353 8.89 -14.77 6.18
CA SER A 353 10.11 -15.60 6.13
C SER A 353 10.07 -16.70 5.06
N ASN A 354 8.90 -17.27 4.78
CA ASN A 354 8.71 -18.35 3.81
C ASN A 354 8.11 -17.90 2.46
N CYS A 355 8.18 -16.61 2.14
CA CYS A 355 7.52 -16.03 0.97
C CYS A 355 8.49 -15.24 0.10
N ASN A 356 8.28 -15.25 -1.22
CA ASN A 356 9.02 -14.35 -2.12
C ASN A 356 8.79 -12.89 -1.72
N MET A 357 9.86 -12.15 -1.53
CA MET A 357 9.78 -10.76 -1.10
C MET A 357 9.31 -9.86 -2.24
N THR A 358 8.27 -9.09 -1.98
CA THR A 358 7.74 -8.05 -2.89
C THR A 358 7.79 -6.69 -2.21
N ARG A 359 7.73 -5.59 -2.98
CA ARG A 359 7.70 -4.23 -2.41
C ARG A 359 6.58 -4.06 -1.37
N ARG A 360 5.39 -4.62 -1.64
CA ARG A 360 4.26 -4.62 -0.69
C ARG A 360 4.63 -5.37 0.59
N ARG A 361 5.16 -6.60 0.49
CA ARG A 361 5.56 -7.41 1.65
C ARG A 361 6.69 -6.76 2.46
N ALA A 362 7.63 -6.09 1.80
CA ALA A 362 8.70 -5.31 2.45
C ALA A 362 8.14 -4.17 3.31
N ASN A 363 7.18 -3.39 2.78
CA ASN A 363 6.52 -2.34 3.55
C ASN A 363 5.74 -2.90 4.76
N PHE A 364 5.03 -4.03 4.59
CA PHE A 364 4.37 -4.70 5.71
C PHE A 364 5.37 -5.20 6.76
N ARG A 365 6.51 -5.74 6.33
CA ARG A 365 7.58 -6.19 7.22
C ARG A 365 8.13 -5.05 8.06
N GLU A 366 8.36 -3.88 7.46
CA GLU A 366 8.80 -2.69 8.20
C GLU A 366 7.76 -2.25 9.25
N SER A 367 6.48 -2.17 8.87
CA SER A 367 5.40 -1.84 9.81
C SER A 367 5.32 -2.86 10.96
N ALA A 368 5.35 -4.16 10.64
CA ALA A 368 5.37 -5.21 11.65
C ALA A 368 6.61 -5.12 12.56
N ARG A 369 7.75 -4.69 12.03
CA ARG A 369 8.97 -4.48 12.80
C ARG A 369 8.85 -3.32 13.77
N ILE A 370 8.30 -2.18 13.34
CA ILE A 370 8.03 -1.03 14.22
C ILE A 370 7.12 -1.44 15.38
N ASP A 371 6.07 -2.22 15.09
CA ASP A 371 5.22 -2.78 16.13
C ASP A 371 5.98 -3.70 17.08
N ALA A 372 6.85 -4.58 16.57
CA ALA A 372 7.67 -5.46 17.38
C ALA A 372 8.64 -4.67 18.28
N GLU A 373 9.22 -3.58 17.78
CA GLU A 373 10.07 -2.67 18.57
C GLU A 373 9.28 -1.97 19.68
N ASN A 374 8.06 -1.52 19.40
CA ASN A 374 7.19 -0.93 20.43
C ASN A 374 6.81 -1.97 21.50
N LEU A 375 6.51 -3.21 21.10
CA LEU A 375 6.26 -4.31 22.03
C LEU A 375 7.49 -4.66 22.87
N LYS A 376 8.71 -4.63 22.30
CA LYS A 376 9.96 -4.83 23.04
C LYS A 376 10.16 -3.74 24.11
N LYS A 377 9.87 -2.46 23.80
CA LYS A 377 9.94 -1.36 24.78
C LYS A 377 8.97 -1.60 25.94
N VAL A 378 7.73 -1.96 25.63
CA VAL A 378 6.70 -2.29 26.63
C VAL A 378 7.14 -3.48 27.48
N GLN A 379 7.65 -4.54 26.86
CA GLN A 379 8.18 -5.72 27.53
C GLN A 379 9.32 -5.37 28.50
N SER A 380 10.30 -4.58 28.04
CA SER A 380 11.42 -4.09 28.87
C SER A 380 10.93 -3.34 30.11
N ILE A 381 9.97 -2.44 29.92
CA ILE A 381 9.37 -1.68 31.02
C ILE A 381 8.71 -2.63 32.03
N LEU A 382 7.94 -3.62 31.56
CA LEU A 382 7.26 -4.57 32.46
C LEU A 382 8.26 -5.41 33.27
N PHE A 383 9.34 -5.89 32.66
CA PHE A 383 10.41 -6.61 33.37
C PHE A 383 11.09 -5.72 34.42
N ASN A 384 11.39 -4.47 34.07
CA ASN A 384 12.05 -3.55 34.98
C ASN A 384 11.12 -3.06 36.12
N LEU A 385 9.82 -2.86 35.85
CA LEU A 385 8.83 -2.62 36.90
C LEU A 385 8.72 -3.83 37.84
N ALA A 386 8.74 -5.06 37.31
CA ALA A 386 8.76 -6.27 38.13
C ALA A 386 10.00 -6.33 39.03
N LYS A 387 11.18 -5.98 38.51
CA LYS A 387 12.43 -5.89 39.27
C LYS A 387 12.32 -4.87 40.41
N LEU A 388 11.78 -3.67 40.14
CA LEU A 388 11.57 -2.63 41.14
C LEU A 388 10.57 -3.04 42.24
N HIS A 389 9.50 -3.75 41.87
CA HIS A 389 8.57 -4.31 42.86
C HIS A 389 9.22 -5.38 43.76
N ARG A 390 10.22 -6.12 43.26
CA ARG A 390 10.99 -7.08 44.06
C ARG A 390 12.00 -6.42 44.97
N SER A 391 12.70 -5.38 44.50
CA SER A 391 13.67 -4.65 45.32
C SER A 391 12.99 -3.74 46.35
N GLY A 392 11.72 -3.38 46.12
CA GLY A 392 11.00 -2.42 46.96
C GLY A 392 11.33 -0.95 46.63
N GLU A 393 12.12 -0.72 45.57
CA GLU A 393 12.56 0.61 45.12
C GLU A 393 11.57 1.27 44.15
N ILE A 394 10.38 0.69 43.99
CA ILE A 394 9.40 1.22 43.05
C ILE A 394 8.86 2.58 43.48
N LYS A 395 8.86 3.52 42.55
CA LYS A 395 8.37 4.88 42.77
C LYS A 395 6.83 4.93 42.74
N LYS A 396 6.25 5.86 43.51
CA LYS A 396 4.79 6.04 43.67
C LYS A 396 4.06 6.30 42.35
N GLU A 397 4.72 6.97 41.42
CA GLU A 397 4.20 7.36 40.11
C GLU A 397 3.95 6.14 39.19
N VAL A 398 4.64 5.02 39.43
CA VAL A 398 4.56 3.82 38.57
C VAL A 398 4.09 2.57 39.33
N GLU A 399 3.86 2.65 40.64
CA GLU A 399 3.59 1.48 41.49
C GLU A 399 2.26 0.77 41.19
N ASN A 400 1.30 1.49 40.63
CA ASN A 400 -0.03 0.96 40.32
C ASN A 400 -0.15 0.40 38.90
N ILE A 401 0.90 0.53 38.08
CA ILE A 401 0.93 0.01 36.71
C ILE A 401 1.02 -1.51 36.75
N ASN A 402 0.04 -2.17 36.14
CA ASN A 402 -0.07 -3.62 36.17
C ASN A 402 -0.51 -4.24 34.85
N ALA A 403 -0.78 -3.48 33.79
CA ALA A 403 -1.24 -4.01 32.51
C ALA A 403 -0.40 -3.52 31.32
N VAL A 404 -0.32 -4.35 30.27
CA VAL A 404 0.37 -4.03 29.01
C VAL A 404 -0.22 -2.76 28.38
N SER A 405 -1.55 -2.68 28.29
CA SER A 405 -2.27 -1.54 27.69
C SER A 405 -2.03 -0.22 28.43
N GLN A 406 -1.80 -0.27 29.74
CA GLN A 406 -1.47 0.94 30.51
C GLN A 406 -0.12 1.49 30.06
N VAL A 407 0.90 0.63 29.90
CA VAL A 407 2.23 1.04 29.43
C VAL A 407 2.14 1.57 28.00
N GLU A 408 1.40 0.91 27.11
CA GLU A 408 1.18 1.36 25.72
C GLU A 408 0.57 2.76 25.67
N ILE A 409 -0.52 3.00 26.40
CA ILE A 409 -1.19 4.32 26.44
C ILE A 409 -0.28 5.39 27.05
N LEU A 410 0.45 5.06 28.12
CA LEU A 410 1.35 6.01 28.78
C LEU A 410 2.54 6.39 27.88
N LEU A 411 3.03 5.48 27.03
CA LEU A 411 4.11 5.78 26.09
C LEU A 411 3.67 6.61 24.87
N CYS A 412 2.39 6.66 24.54
CA CYS A 412 1.88 7.47 23.42
C CYS A 412 1.99 8.97 23.68
N GLU A 413 2.87 9.67 22.95
CA GLU A 413 3.15 11.10 23.19
C GLU A 413 1.96 12.03 22.90
N HIS A 414 1.09 11.66 21.96
CA HIS A 414 -0.10 12.42 21.61
C HIS A 414 -1.21 12.32 22.68
N VAL A 415 -1.12 11.36 23.61
CA VAL A 415 -2.08 11.25 24.72
C VAL A 415 -1.81 12.37 25.72
N LYS A 416 -2.83 13.20 25.97
CA LYS A 416 -2.79 14.25 27.00
C LYS A 416 -3.68 13.88 28.17
N TYR A 417 -3.38 14.43 29.34
CA TYR A 417 -4.28 14.35 30.48
C TYR A 417 -5.52 15.21 30.18
N LYS A 418 -6.68 14.57 30.16
CA LYS A 418 -7.99 15.21 29.98
C LYS A 418 -8.92 14.75 31.09
N THR A 419 -9.78 15.64 31.51
CA THR A 419 -10.82 15.48 32.51
C THR A 419 -12.20 15.43 31.82
N PRO A 420 -13.26 14.98 32.51
CA PRO A 420 -14.62 15.06 31.98
C PRO A 420 -15.03 16.49 31.61
N GLU A 421 -14.46 17.50 32.26
CA GLU A 421 -14.70 18.92 31.98
C GLU A 421 -14.08 19.38 30.65
N ASP A 422 -13.08 18.64 30.12
CA ASP A 422 -12.44 18.92 28.82
C ASP A 422 -13.20 18.27 27.65
N ILE A 423 -14.39 17.71 27.89
CA ILE A 423 -15.26 17.16 26.86
C ILE A 423 -16.07 18.31 26.25
N GLU A 424 -15.75 18.64 25.00
CA GLU A 424 -16.49 19.64 24.25
C GLU A 424 -17.82 19.05 23.72
N PRO A 425 -18.89 19.86 23.58
CA PRO A 425 -20.21 19.35 23.19
C PRO A 425 -20.23 18.65 21.82
N ASP A 426 -19.34 19.04 20.92
CA ASP A 426 -19.14 18.54 19.56
C ASP A 426 -18.31 17.25 19.49
N TYR A 427 -17.74 16.78 20.61
CA TYR A 427 -17.03 15.50 20.62
C TYR A 427 -17.98 14.35 20.31
N GLY A 428 -17.60 13.48 19.36
CA GLY A 428 -18.35 12.24 19.09
C GLY A 428 -18.39 11.33 20.32
N GLU A 429 -19.43 10.50 20.44
CA GLU A 429 -19.66 9.62 21.60
C GLU A 429 -18.45 8.71 21.90
N TRP A 430 -17.76 8.21 20.87
CA TRP A 430 -16.53 7.44 21.04
C TRP A 430 -15.43 8.25 21.75
N ALA A 431 -15.22 9.52 21.38
CA ALA A 431 -14.22 10.38 21.99
C ALA A 431 -14.58 10.72 23.44
N LYS A 432 -15.86 10.97 23.73
CA LYS A 432 -16.37 11.15 25.09
C LYS A 432 -16.11 9.91 25.95
N GLU A 433 -16.49 8.74 25.45
CA GLU A 433 -16.25 7.47 26.13
C GLU A 433 -14.76 7.21 26.37
N GLU A 434 -13.91 7.46 25.37
CA GLU A 434 -12.48 7.22 25.46
C GLU A 434 -11.80 8.16 26.46
N ILE A 435 -12.19 9.44 26.51
CA ILE A 435 -11.73 10.40 27.53
C ILE A 435 -12.14 9.93 28.93
N LEU A 436 -13.40 9.51 29.12
CA LEU A 436 -13.88 9.01 30.40
C LEU A 436 -13.18 7.71 30.83
N LYS A 437 -12.95 6.77 29.90
CA LYS A 437 -12.20 5.52 30.15
C LYS A 437 -10.76 5.82 30.55
N ARG A 438 -10.08 6.72 29.82
CA ARG A 438 -8.70 7.13 30.13
C ARG A 438 -8.60 7.90 31.44
N PHE A 439 -9.52 8.81 31.73
CA PHE A 439 -9.56 9.53 33.00
C PHE A 439 -9.71 8.57 34.20
N LYS A 440 -10.62 7.59 34.10
CA LYS A 440 -10.75 6.52 35.11
C LYS A 440 -9.47 5.70 35.26
N MET A 441 -8.77 5.41 34.16
CA MET A 441 -7.48 4.73 34.20
C MET A 441 -6.41 5.57 34.90
N PHE A 442 -6.26 6.85 34.53
CA PHE A 442 -5.29 7.77 35.12
C PHE A 442 -5.49 7.94 36.63
N ASN A 443 -6.74 8.08 37.08
CA ASN A 443 -7.05 8.13 38.51
C ASN A 443 -6.61 6.86 39.26
N LYS A 444 -6.78 5.66 38.67
CA LYS A 444 -6.29 4.41 39.26
C LYS A 444 -4.76 4.32 39.31
N LEU A 445 -4.08 5.06 38.45
CA LEU A 445 -2.62 5.11 38.36
C LEU A 445 -2.01 6.27 39.17
N ASN A 446 -2.81 7.00 39.96
CA ASN A 446 -2.41 8.22 40.68
C ASN A 446 -1.91 9.35 39.75
N ILE A 447 -2.47 9.45 38.54
CA ILE A 447 -2.17 10.54 37.60
C ILE A 447 -3.35 11.50 37.65
N HIS A 448 -3.14 12.71 38.19
CA HIS A 448 -4.20 13.72 38.37
C HIS A 448 -3.94 15.02 37.60
N SER A 449 -2.84 15.08 36.86
CA SER A 449 -2.45 16.24 36.07
C SER A 449 -1.58 15.85 34.88
N GLN A 450 -1.40 16.78 33.95
CA GLN A 450 -0.45 16.63 32.85
C GLN A 450 1.00 16.50 33.34
N ASP A 451 1.33 17.11 34.49
CA ASP A 451 2.65 17.01 35.11
C ASP A 451 2.91 15.59 35.66
N ASP A 452 1.93 15.00 36.35
CA ASP A 452 2.02 13.60 36.82
C ASP A 452 2.20 12.62 35.66
N LEU A 453 1.48 12.85 34.56
CA LEU A 453 1.62 12.06 33.33
C LEU A 453 3.03 12.17 32.75
N ASN A 454 3.60 13.38 32.71
CA ASN A 454 4.95 13.62 32.21
C ASN A 454 6.02 12.99 33.13
N LYS A 455 5.85 13.08 34.45
CA LYS A 455 6.72 12.41 35.43
C LYS A 455 6.70 10.90 35.27
N THR A 456 5.50 10.33 35.18
CA THR A 456 5.29 8.89 34.94
C THR A 456 5.98 8.45 33.66
N ARG A 457 5.76 9.17 32.55
CA ARG A 457 6.42 8.92 31.25
C ARG A 457 7.93 8.95 31.34
N THR A 458 8.49 9.93 32.05
CA THR A 458 9.94 10.07 32.22
C THR A 458 10.51 8.84 32.92
N ILE A 459 9.85 8.37 33.98
CA ILE A 459 10.26 7.14 34.68
C ILE A 459 10.15 5.94 33.73
N LEU A 460 9.02 5.74 33.05
CA LEU A 460 8.84 4.60 32.13
C LEU A 460 9.89 4.59 31.01
N LYS A 461 10.18 5.76 30.40
CA LYS A 461 11.21 5.89 29.37
C LYS A 461 12.60 5.49 29.88
N SER A 462 12.92 5.80 31.16
CA SER A 462 14.19 5.38 31.78
C SER A 462 14.30 3.86 32.04
N LEU A 463 13.19 3.12 31.99
CA LEU A 463 13.14 1.67 32.17
C LEU A 463 13.23 0.91 30.83
N ILE A 464 13.40 1.61 29.71
CA ILE A 464 13.60 1.00 28.40
C ILE A 464 15.08 0.61 28.29
N VAL A 465 15.34 -0.67 28.01
CA VAL A 465 16.68 -1.13 27.65
C VAL A 465 17.01 -0.61 26.25
N GLU A 466 18.13 0.10 26.14
CA GLU A 466 18.62 0.56 24.85
C GLU A 466 19.06 -0.63 23.99
N GLU A 467 18.70 -0.57 22.71
CA GLU A 467 19.12 -1.53 21.70
C GLU A 467 20.65 -1.50 21.55
N SER A 468 21.27 -2.69 21.46
CA SER A 468 22.71 -2.80 21.24
C SER A 468 23.12 -2.21 19.89
N GLN A 469 24.39 -1.81 19.76
CA GLN A 469 24.91 -1.27 18.49
C GLN A 469 24.85 -2.30 17.36
N GLU A 470 25.00 -3.57 17.69
CA GLU A 470 24.90 -4.69 16.74
C GLU A 470 23.47 -4.83 16.20
N GLU A 471 22.46 -4.79 17.07
CA GLU A 471 21.05 -4.84 16.66
C GLU A 471 20.66 -3.63 15.80
N LYS A 472 21.13 -2.42 16.15
CA LYS A 472 20.93 -1.21 15.35
C LYS A 472 21.53 -1.38 13.95
N THR A 473 22.75 -1.90 13.85
CA THR A 473 23.44 -2.11 12.57
C THR A 473 22.72 -3.15 11.72
N LYS A 474 22.35 -4.30 12.30
CA LYS A 474 21.61 -5.37 11.62
C LYS A 474 20.30 -4.86 11.04
N ARG A 475 19.59 -4.01 11.78
CA ARG A 475 18.29 -3.51 11.33
C ARG A 475 18.41 -2.41 10.28
N GLU A 476 19.47 -1.60 10.30
CA GLU A 476 19.77 -0.65 9.23
C GLU A 476 20.16 -1.37 7.94
N LEU A 477 20.97 -2.43 8.05
CA LEU A 477 21.30 -3.31 6.94
C LEU A 477 20.05 -3.93 6.32
N GLN A 478 19.17 -4.51 7.15
CA GLN A 478 17.91 -5.08 6.65
C GLN A 478 17.05 -4.04 5.92
N LYS A 479 17.01 -2.79 6.42
CA LYS A 479 16.28 -1.69 5.74
C LYS A 479 16.87 -1.36 4.38
N LEU A 480 18.20 -1.31 4.28
CA LEU A 480 18.88 -1.05 3.02
C LEU A 480 18.63 -2.19 2.01
N GLU A 481 18.70 -3.44 2.46
CA GLU A 481 18.38 -4.60 1.62
C GLU A 481 16.91 -4.61 1.18
N ASP A 482 15.97 -4.34 2.09
CA ASP A 482 14.54 -4.29 1.76
C ASP A 482 14.23 -3.18 0.74
N ASN A 483 14.98 -2.07 0.77
CA ASN A 483 14.84 -0.99 -0.22
C ASN A 483 15.27 -1.39 -1.63
N LEU A 484 16.16 -2.38 -1.77
CA LEU A 484 16.56 -2.93 -3.07
C LEU A 484 15.43 -3.73 -3.73
N ILE A 485 14.43 -4.20 -2.96
CA ILE A 485 13.35 -5.05 -3.47
C ILE A 485 12.56 -4.30 -4.56
N GLY A 486 12.51 -4.89 -5.75
CA GLY A 486 11.80 -4.37 -6.92
C GLY A 486 12.53 -3.25 -7.66
N LEU A 487 13.75 -2.87 -7.25
CA LEU A 487 14.61 -1.99 -8.03
C LEU A 487 15.33 -2.78 -9.11
N LYS A 488 15.20 -2.34 -10.37
CA LYS A 488 16.01 -2.86 -11.48
C LYS A 488 17.35 -2.14 -11.48
N ILE A 489 18.32 -2.70 -10.76
CA ILE A 489 19.70 -2.22 -10.78
C ILE A 489 20.41 -2.91 -11.96
N PRO A 490 20.90 -2.16 -12.96
CA PRO A 490 21.60 -2.75 -14.11
C PRO A 490 22.79 -3.60 -13.66
N GLY A 491 22.92 -4.81 -14.21
CA GLY A 491 24.02 -5.72 -13.88
C GLY A 491 23.98 -6.38 -12.49
N PHE A 492 22.97 -6.12 -11.66
CA PHE A 492 22.89 -6.68 -10.29
C PHE A 492 21.98 -7.91 -10.21
N PHE A 493 22.60 -9.08 -10.04
CA PHE A 493 21.92 -10.36 -9.91
C PHE A 493 22.48 -11.14 -8.71
N PRO A 494 21.81 -11.09 -7.54
CA PRO A 494 22.27 -11.80 -6.35
C PRO A 494 22.42 -13.30 -6.59
N THR A 495 23.58 -13.84 -6.23
CA THR A 495 23.90 -15.26 -6.39
C THR A 495 23.23 -16.07 -5.27
N PRO A 496 22.51 -17.16 -5.58
CA PRO A 496 21.97 -18.08 -4.59
C PRO A 496 23.07 -18.71 -3.73
N GLU A 497 22.83 -18.84 -2.41
CA GLU A 497 23.80 -19.37 -1.44
C GLU A 497 24.41 -20.72 -1.84
N GLU A 498 23.60 -21.68 -2.30
CA GLU A 498 24.08 -23.01 -2.73
C GLU A 498 25.11 -22.91 -3.85
N ILE A 499 24.90 -21.99 -4.81
CA ILE A 499 25.84 -21.78 -5.92
C ILE A 499 27.11 -21.12 -5.42
N ILE A 500 27.01 -20.21 -4.44
CA ILE A 500 28.19 -19.59 -3.83
C ILE A 500 29.05 -20.65 -3.13
N LYS A 501 28.44 -21.64 -2.45
CA LYS A 501 29.17 -22.77 -1.84
C LYS A 501 29.92 -23.57 -2.90
N ASP A 502 29.27 -23.93 -4.00
CA ASP A 502 29.93 -24.60 -5.12
C ASP A 502 31.11 -23.77 -5.66
N MET A 503 30.94 -22.44 -5.77
CA MET A 503 32.01 -21.55 -6.21
C MET A 503 33.21 -21.52 -5.26
N ILE A 504 32.96 -21.55 -3.94
CA ILE A 504 34.00 -21.59 -2.90
C ILE A 504 34.75 -22.93 -2.97
N ASP A 505 34.03 -24.04 -3.14
CA ASP A 505 34.61 -25.37 -3.28
C ASP A 505 35.52 -25.45 -4.51
N TYR A 506 35.03 -24.96 -5.66
CA TYR A 506 35.85 -24.92 -6.89
C TYR A 506 37.08 -24.03 -6.75
N ALA A 507 36.99 -22.93 -6.01
CA ALA A 507 38.09 -22.00 -5.82
C ALA A 507 39.24 -22.60 -5.01
N GLU A 508 38.97 -23.60 -4.16
CA GLU A 508 39.97 -24.27 -3.30
C GLU A 508 40.79 -23.24 -2.49
N ILE A 509 40.06 -22.41 -1.72
CA ILE A 509 40.63 -21.32 -0.93
C ILE A 509 41.51 -21.86 0.20
N LYS A 510 42.70 -21.28 0.38
CA LYS A 510 43.67 -21.59 1.43
C LYS A 510 43.80 -20.41 2.40
N GLU A 511 44.27 -20.68 3.62
CA GLU A 511 44.32 -19.74 4.77
C GLU A 511 45.00 -18.38 4.50
N ASN A 512 45.88 -18.28 3.50
CA ASN A 512 46.62 -17.05 3.15
C ASN A 512 46.33 -16.53 1.74
N ASP A 513 45.30 -17.04 1.07
CA ASP A 513 44.96 -16.59 -0.26
C ASP A 513 44.43 -15.14 -0.21
N SER A 514 44.94 -14.30 -1.11
CA SER A 514 44.32 -13.03 -1.43
C SER A 514 43.13 -13.27 -2.37
N ILE A 515 41.96 -12.75 -1.98
CA ILE A 515 40.69 -13.01 -2.66
C ILE A 515 40.05 -11.72 -3.16
N LEU A 516 39.60 -11.70 -4.41
CA LEU A 516 38.86 -10.59 -5.02
C LEU A 516 37.44 -11.01 -5.41
N GLU A 517 36.46 -10.20 -5.02
CA GLU A 517 35.11 -10.17 -5.57
C GLU A 517 34.90 -8.88 -6.39
N PRO A 518 35.13 -8.93 -7.72
CA PRO A 518 35.20 -7.76 -8.60
C PRO A 518 33.84 -7.16 -9.01
N SER A 519 32.73 -7.78 -8.59
CA SER A 519 31.37 -7.34 -8.89
C SER A 519 30.48 -7.67 -7.70
N ALA A 520 30.82 -7.05 -6.56
CA ALA A 520 30.43 -7.55 -5.26
C ALA A 520 28.94 -7.39 -4.92
N GLY A 521 28.24 -6.48 -5.61
CA GLY A 521 26.82 -6.26 -5.37
C GLY A 521 26.54 -5.92 -3.91
N LYS A 522 25.66 -6.67 -3.25
CA LYS A 522 25.39 -6.52 -1.81
C LYS A 522 26.31 -7.37 -0.91
N GLY A 523 27.35 -7.98 -1.48
CA GLY A 523 28.38 -8.75 -0.81
C GLY A 523 27.97 -10.16 -0.42
N ASP A 524 27.09 -10.82 -1.18
CA ASP A 524 26.63 -12.17 -0.83
C ASP A 524 27.77 -13.19 -0.95
N ILE A 525 28.63 -13.07 -1.98
CA ILE A 525 29.77 -13.97 -2.16
C ILE A 525 30.86 -13.66 -1.12
N ALA A 526 31.30 -12.41 -0.97
CA ALA A 526 32.31 -12.03 0.03
C ALA A 526 31.88 -12.33 1.47
N GLN A 527 30.58 -12.25 1.78
CA GLN A 527 30.06 -12.64 3.08
C GLN A 527 30.23 -14.14 3.31
N LEU A 528 29.85 -14.99 2.36
CA LEU A 528 29.92 -16.45 2.52
C LEU A 528 31.37 -16.98 2.50
N ILE A 529 32.19 -16.55 1.52
CA ILE A 529 33.48 -15.93 1.81
C ILE A 529 34.09 -16.13 3.20
N LYS A 530 33.92 -15.05 3.95
CA LYS A 530 34.38 -14.84 5.31
C LYS A 530 33.78 -15.82 6.30
N GLU A 531 32.51 -16.22 6.12
CA GLU A 531 31.82 -17.16 7.02
C GLU A 531 32.41 -18.57 6.95
N GLU A 532 32.72 -19.08 5.75
CA GLU A 532 33.26 -20.43 5.53
C GLU A 532 34.78 -20.51 5.74
N THR A 533 35.52 -19.45 5.39
CA THR A 533 37.00 -19.48 5.36
C THR A 533 37.68 -18.59 6.41
N GLY A 534 36.97 -17.64 7.00
CA GLY A 534 37.53 -16.59 7.85
C GLY A 534 38.26 -15.47 7.09
N ILE A 535 38.46 -15.59 5.77
CA ILE A 535 39.20 -14.63 4.94
C ILE A 535 38.25 -13.54 4.44
N LYS A 536 38.67 -12.29 4.56
CA LYS A 536 37.94 -11.14 4.02
C LYS A 536 38.40 -10.88 2.58
N ALA A 537 37.50 -11.05 1.62
CA ALA A 537 37.75 -10.68 0.23
C ALA A 537 37.77 -9.17 0.03
N ASP A 538 38.59 -8.71 -0.92
CA ASP A 538 38.52 -7.36 -1.46
C ASP A 538 37.31 -7.26 -2.39
N CYS A 539 36.52 -6.21 -2.24
CA CYS A 539 35.30 -6.01 -3.02
C CYS A 539 35.45 -4.82 -3.96
N ILE A 540 34.89 -4.96 -5.17
CA ILE A 540 34.70 -3.84 -6.10
C ILE A 540 33.22 -3.80 -6.48
N GLU A 541 32.62 -2.62 -6.39
CA GLU A 541 31.21 -2.40 -6.73
C GLU A 541 31.03 -0.99 -7.27
N ILE A 542 30.34 -0.83 -8.40
CA ILE A 542 30.17 0.47 -9.06
C ILE A 542 28.96 1.25 -8.53
N ASN A 543 27.94 0.56 -8.01
CA ASN A 543 26.71 1.17 -7.56
C ASN A 543 26.84 1.71 -6.11
N PRO A 544 26.70 3.03 -5.89
CA PRO A 544 26.89 3.62 -4.56
C PRO A 544 25.94 3.07 -3.48
N ASN A 545 24.73 2.65 -3.84
CA ASN A 545 23.78 2.08 -2.87
C ASN A 545 24.22 0.69 -2.41
N LEU A 546 24.81 -0.10 -3.32
CA LEU A 546 25.34 -1.42 -3.03
C LEU A 546 26.66 -1.32 -2.25
N GLN A 547 27.54 -0.37 -2.60
CA GLN A 547 28.73 -0.02 -1.80
C GLN A 547 28.36 0.31 -0.35
N ASN A 548 27.30 1.10 -0.12
CA ASN A 548 26.86 1.43 1.24
C ASN A 548 26.45 0.17 2.04
N ILE A 549 25.82 -0.81 1.39
CA ILE A 549 25.47 -2.09 2.04
C ILE A 549 26.74 -2.91 2.35
N LEU A 550 27.64 -3.04 1.38
CA LEU A 550 28.94 -3.69 1.54
C LEU A 550 29.74 -3.10 2.71
N ASN A 551 29.87 -1.77 2.77
CA ASN A 551 30.58 -1.06 3.82
C ASN A 551 29.97 -1.36 5.20
N LYS A 552 28.64 -1.36 5.32
CA LYS A 552 27.96 -1.70 6.57
C LYS A 552 28.10 -3.18 6.96
N LYS A 553 28.31 -4.07 6.00
CA LYS A 553 28.72 -5.47 6.25
C LYS A 553 30.20 -5.61 6.59
N GLY A 554 30.96 -4.51 6.55
CA GLY A 554 32.39 -4.48 6.86
C GLY A 554 33.29 -4.80 5.66
N PHE A 555 32.77 -4.74 4.43
CA PHE A 555 33.51 -4.89 3.18
C PHE A 555 33.65 -3.52 2.51
N GLU A 556 34.77 -2.85 2.78
CA GLU A 556 35.09 -1.60 2.10
C GLU A 556 35.54 -1.89 0.67
N THR A 557 35.05 -1.10 -0.28
CA THR A 557 35.44 -1.27 -1.68
C THR A 557 36.85 -0.73 -1.92
N VAL A 558 37.70 -1.54 -2.55
CA VAL A 558 39.08 -1.12 -2.91
C VAL A 558 39.11 -0.17 -4.11
N GLU A 559 38.09 -0.22 -4.97
CA GLU A 559 37.87 0.64 -6.12
C GLU A 559 36.38 0.60 -6.52
N SER A 560 35.94 1.54 -7.36
CA SER A 560 34.56 1.58 -7.88
C SER A 560 34.41 0.92 -9.25
N ASN A 561 35.41 1.04 -10.14
CA ASN A 561 35.35 0.51 -11.50
C ASN A 561 36.30 -0.68 -11.69
N PHE A 562 35.75 -1.88 -11.82
CA PHE A 562 36.54 -3.10 -11.97
C PHE A 562 37.41 -3.13 -13.24
N LEU A 563 36.92 -2.64 -14.38
CA LEU A 563 37.66 -2.70 -15.63
C LEU A 563 38.89 -1.78 -15.67
N GLU A 564 38.97 -0.83 -14.75
CA GLU A 564 40.11 0.08 -14.59
C GLU A 564 41.05 -0.36 -13.44
N PHE A 565 40.60 -1.33 -12.64
CA PHE A 565 41.35 -1.81 -11.49
C PHE A 565 42.53 -2.69 -11.90
N ASN A 566 43.64 -2.54 -11.18
CA ASN A 566 44.85 -3.33 -11.35
C ASN A 566 45.26 -3.95 -10.01
N GLY A 567 45.76 -5.19 -10.04
CA GLY A 567 46.13 -5.93 -8.84
C GLY A 567 46.52 -7.38 -9.16
N LYS A 568 46.92 -8.14 -8.14
CA LYS A 568 47.24 -9.56 -8.26
C LYS A 568 46.66 -10.37 -7.11
N TYR A 569 45.84 -11.36 -7.41
CA TYR A 569 45.09 -12.18 -6.44
C TYR A 569 45.33 -13.66 -6.65
N ASP A 570 45.27 -14.43 -5.57
CA ASP A 570 45.36 -15.90 -5.61
C ASP A 570 44.02 -16.49 -6.08
N LYS A 571 42.91 -15.90 -5.64
CA LYS A 571 41.55 -16.34 -5.93
C LYS A 571 40.68 -15.18 -6.38
N ILE A 572 39.89 -15.40 -7.43
CA ILE A 572 38.88 -14.45 -7.87
C ILE A 572 37.56 -15.20 -8.02
N ILE A 573 36.53 -14.75 -7.30
CA ILE A 573 35.21 -15.40 -7.27
C ILE A 573 34.18 -14.34 -7.64
N MET A 574 33.41 -14.55 -8.71
CA MET A 574 32.63 -13.45 -9.29
C MET A 574 31.33 -13.85 -10.00
N ASN A 575 30.36 -12.94 -9.94
CA ASN A 575 29.16 -12.95 -10.78
C ASN A 575 29.07 -11.63 -11.57
N PRO A 576 29.75 -11.51 -12.73
CA PRO A 576 29.76 -10.30 -13.54
C PRO A 576 28.41 -9.95 -14.18
N PRO A 577 28.22 -8.70 -14.64
CA PRO A 577 27.06 -8.31 -15.43
C PRO A 577 27.00 -9.05 -16.78
N PHE A 578 25.86 -9.68 -17.08
CA PHE A 578 25.65 -10.43 -18.34
C PHE A 578 25.24 -9.55 -19.53
N GLU A 579 24.83 -8.31 -19.29
CA GLU A 579 24.26 -7.44 -20.32
C GLU A 579 25.29 -7.12 -21.41
N LYS A 580 24.90 -7.31 -22.68
CA LYS A 580 25.75 -7.05 -23.86
C LYS A 580 27.07 -7.84 -23.88
N GLY A 581 27.14 -8.96 -23.16
CA GLY A 581 28.33 -9.81 -23.10
C GLY A 581 29.48 -9.19 -22.30
N GLN A 582 29.17 -8.34 -21.30
CA GLN A 582 30.18 -7.77 -20.40
C GLN A 582 30.89 -8.83 -19.55
N ASP A 583 30.21 -9.95 -19.27
CA ASP A 583 30.75 -11.12 -18.60
C ASP A 583 32.07 -11.61 -19.25
N VAL A 584 32.13 -11.70 -20.58
CA VAL A 584 33.36 -12.10 -21.30
C VAL A 584 34.52 -11.13 -21.06
N GLU A 585 34.26 -9.83 -21.07
CA GLU A 585 35.31 -8.82 -20.86
C GLU A 585 35.79 -8.84 -19.40
N HIS A 586 34.85 -8.93 -18.46
CA HIS A 586 35.14 -9.00 -17.04
C HIS A 586 35.96 -10.25 -16.67
N VAL A 587 35.62 -11.41 -17.22
CA VAL A 587 36.35 -12.66 -16.96
C VAL A 587 37.77 -12.62 -17.53
N LYS A 588 37.95 -12.05 -18.74
CA LYS A 588 39.30 -11.87 -19.31
C LYS A 588 40.14 -10.91 -18.47
N HIS A 589 39.54 -9.80 -18.02
CA HIS A 589 40.22 -8.86 -17.12
C HIS A 589 40.58 -9.54 -15.80
N ALA A 590 39.63 -10.22 -15.15
CA ALA A 590 39.85 -10.98 -13.92
C ALA A 590 40.99 -11.98 -14.06
N TYR A 591 41.02 -12.76 -15.15
CA TYR A 591 42.10 -13.70 -15.41
C TYR A 591 43.48 -13.01 -15.46
N SER A 592 43.56 -11.82 -16.06
CA SER A 592 44.80 -11.03 -16.08
C SER A 592 45.28 -10.59 -14.69
N LEU A 593 44.39 -10.57 -13.70
CA LEU A 593 44.68 -10.24 -12.30
C LEU A 593 45.05 -11.48 -11.47
N LEU A 594 45.01 -12.69 -12.02
CA LEU A 594 45.47 -13.89 -11.29
C LEU A 594 46.99 -13.88 -11.14
N LYS A 595 47.45 -14.37 -10.00
CA LYS A 595 48.85 -14.81 -9.80
C LYS A 595 49.08 -16.14 -10.53
N GLU A 596 50.34 -16.53 -10.65
CA GLU A 596 50.72 -17.86 -11.13
C GLU A 596 50.21 -18.93 -10.15
N GLY A 597 49.52 -19.96 -10.65
CA GLY A 597 48.79 -20.95 -9.87
C GLY A 597 47.48 -20.44 -9.24
N GLY A 598 47.04 -19.23 -9.63
CA GLY A 598 45.80 -18.64 -9.16
C GLY A 598 44.57 -19.25 -9.83
N LYS A 599 43.41 -19.19 -9.16
CA LYS A 599 42.15 -19.76 -9.66
C LYS A 599 41.04 -18.72 -9.72
N LEU A 600 40.31 -18.69 -10.84
CA LEU A 600 39.13 -17.85 -11.07
C LEU A 600 37.89 -18.72 -11.23
N VAL A 601 36.86 -18.42 -10.44
CA VAL A 601 35.54 -19.03 -10.53
C VAL A 601 34.51 -17.95 -10.85
N SER A 602 33.85 -18.06 -12.01
CA SER A 602 32.91 -17.05 -12.49
C SER A 602 31.57 -17.64 -12.93
N ILE A 603 30.48 -16.97 -12.57
CA ILE A 603 29.17 -17.21 -13.18
C ILE A 603 29.07 -16.40 -14.48
N MET A 604 28.66 -17.05 -15.56
CA MET A 604 28.46 -16.40 -16.86
C MET A 604 27.10 -16.77 -17.45
N SER A 605 26.65 -16.00 -18.45
CA SER A 605 25.49 -16.35 -19.24
C SER A 605 25.75 -17.62 -20.06
N ASN A 606 24.80 -18.56 -20.11
CA ASN A 606 24.93 -19.78 -20.91
C ASN A 606 25.03 -19.49 -22.43
N ALA A 607 24.85 -18.23 -22.85
CA ALA A 607 25.20 -17.76 -24.19
C ALA A 607 26.62 -18.19 -24.63
N ILE A 608 27.58 -18.28 -23.69
CA ILE A 608 28.95 -18.69 -23.99
C ILE A 608 29.06 -20.12 -24.52
N THR A 609 28.12 -21.02 -24.25
CA THR A 609 28.24 -22.44 -24.63
C THR A 609 27.76 -22.71 -26.06
N PHE A 610 26.82 -21.92 -26.58
CA PHE A 610 26.15 -22.22 -27.86
C PHE A 610 26.24 -21.10 -28.91
N ARG A 611 26.52 -19.84 -28.53
CA ARG A 611 26.54 -18.75 -29.51
C ARG A 611 27.75 -18.84 -30.43
N THR A 612 27.52 -18.67 -31.72
CA THR A 612 28.55 -18.83 -32.77
C THR A 612 29.16 -17.51 -33.24
N ASP A 613 28.71 -16.36 -32.71
CA ASP A 613 29.36 -15.10 -33.04
C ASP A 613 30.79 -15.05 -32.52
N LYS A 614 31.64 -14.32 -33.24
CA LYS A 614 33.10 -14.33 -33.09
C LYS A 614 33.54 -14.16 -31.64
N LYS A 615 32.91 -13.25 -30.89
CA LYS A 615 33.25 -12.98 -29.49
C LYS A 615 33.14 -14.22 -28.60
N TYR A 616 32.03 -14.98 -28.68
CA TYR A 616 31.85 -16.18 -27.85
C TYR A 616 32.65 -17.38 -28.38
N ALA A 617 32.84 -17.48 -29.70
CA ALA A 617 33.69 -18.51 -30.30
C ALA A 617 35.15 -18.35 -29.84
N ASP A 618 35.70 -17.14 -29.98
CA ASP A 618 37.06 -16.80 -29.54
C ASP A 618 37.21 -16.99 -28.03
N PHE A 619 36.16 -16.69 -27.23
CA PHE A 619 36.18 -16.93 -25.79
C PHE A 619 36.25 -18.42 -25.45
N ARG A 620 35.43 -19.28 -26.07
CA ARG A 620 35.48 -20.73 -25.83
C ARG A 620 36.82 -21.34 -26.21
N GLU A 621 37.37 -20.92 -27.35
CA GLU A 621 38.70 -21.36 -27.78
C GLU A 621 39.77 -20.92 -26.78
N TRP A 622 39.70 -19.68 -26.32
CA TRP A 622 40.60 -19.17 -25.27
C TRP A 622 40.51 -19.98 -23.98
N VAL A 623 39.30 -20.25 -23.46
CA VAL A 623 39.10 -21.08 -22.25
C VAL A 623 39.71 -22.47 -22.43
N SER A 624 39.47 -23.12 -23.58
CA SER A 624 40.04 -24.44 -23.86
C SER A 624 41.57 -24.43 -23.92
N ASN A 625 42.17 -23.36 -24.47
CA ASN A 625 43.61 -23.24 -24.64
C ASN A 625 44.36 -23.07 -23.30
N ILE A 626 43.71 -22.45 -22.31
CA ILE A 626 44.26 -22.27 -20.96
C ILE A 626 43.89 -23.42 -20.01
N GLY A 627 43.25 -24.49 -20.51
CA GLY A 627 42.86 -25.65 -19.70
C GLY A 627 41.67 -25.40 -18.76
N GLY A 628 40.93 -24.30 -18.95
CA GLY A 628 39.72 -24.03 -18.19
C GLY A 628 38.54 -24.87 -18.65
N TYR A 629 37.48 -24.91 -17.84
CA TYR A 629 36.24 -25.61 -18.20
C TYR A 629 34.99 -24.79 -17.89
N ILE A 630 33.90 -25.18 -18.56
CA ILE A 630 32.57 -24.56 -18.45
C ILE A 630 31.59 -25.65 -18.02
N GLU A 631 30.89 -25.42 -16.92
CA GLU A 631 29.86 -26.31 -16.38
C GLU A 631 28.50 -25.63 -16.43
N GLU A 632 27.50 -26.28 -17.03
CA GLU A 632 26.13 -25.74 -17.05
C GLU A 632 25.47 -25.86 -15.68
N LEU A 633 24.90 -24.76 -15.18
CA LEU A 633 24.13 -24.78 -13.94
C LEU A 633 22.69 -25.25 -14.20
N PRO A 634 22.02 -25.88 -13.21
CA PRO A 634 20.65 -26.38 -13.37
C PRO A 634 19.69 -25.30 -13.88
N GLU A 635 18.76 -25.72 -14.76
CA GLU A 635 17.66 -24.84 -15.15
C GLU A 635 16.92 -24.37 -13.90
N ASN A 636 16.81 -23.05 -13.73
CA ASN A 636 16.19 -22.36 -12.59
C ASN A 636 17.07 -22.11 -11.36
N ALA A 637 18.39 -22.30 -11.46
CA ALA A 637 19.37 -21.89 -10.45
C ALA A 637 19.08 -20.50 -9.82
N PHE A 638 18.71 -19.52 -10.65
CA PHE A 638 18.40 -18.15 -10.23
C PHE A 638 16.90 -17.82 -10.03
N LYS A 639 15.99 -18.81 -10.10
CA LYS A 639 14.54 -18.54 -9.92
C LYS A 639 14.14 -18.12 -8.50
N LYS A 640 14.89 -18.55 -7.48
CA LYS A 640 14.68 -18.17 -6.07
C LYS A 640 15.50 -16.96 -5.63
N ALA A 641 16.33 -16.39 -6.52
CA ALA A 641 17.17 -15.25 -6.20
C ALA A 641 16.35 -13.97 -5.99
N PHE A 642 16.93 -13.01 -5.27
CA PHE A 642 16.36 -11.70 -4.93
C PHE A 642 15.82 -10.92 -6.16
N ASN A 643 16.36 -11.20 -7.35
CA ASN A 643 15.85 -10.76 -8.67
C ASN A 643 15.81 -11.96 -9.63
N SER A 644 14.69 -12.69 -9.70
CA SER A 644 14.60 -13.89 -10.55
C SER A 644 14.78 -13.56 -12.03
N THR A 645 15.78 -14.15 -12.68
CA THR A 645 15.98 -14.09 -14.14
C THR A 645 15.78 -15.46 -14.78
N GLY A 646 15.15 -15.51 -15.95
CA GLY A 646 15.06 -16.72 -16.78
C GLY A 646 16.32 -17.01 -17.60
N VAL A 647 17.41 -16.28 -17.36
CA VAL A 647 18.69 -16.46 -18.06
C VAL A 647 19.32 -17.74 -17.54
N ARG A 648 19.56 -18.71 -18.43
CA ARG A 648 20.37 -19.89 -18.11
C ARG A 648 21.80 -19.43 -17.90
N THR A 649 22.45 -19.92 -16.86
CA THR A 649 23.81 -19.57 -16.46
C THR A 649 24.70 -20.81 -16.46
N CYS A 650 26.01 -20.58 -16.45
CA CYS A 650 27.04 -21.60 -16.35
C CYS A 650 28.15 -21.09 -15.43
N LEU A 651 28.90 -22.02 -14.84
CA LEU A 651 30.07 -21.77 -14.03
C LEU A 651 31.32 -21.97 -14.91
N VAL A 652 32.26 -21.04 -14.83
CA VAL A 652 33.53 -21.07 -15.57
C VAL A 652 34.67 -21.08 -14.56
N VAL A 653 35.51 -22.10 -14.63
CA VAL A 653 36.70 -22.24 -13.78
C VAL A 653 37.95 -22.16 -14.62
N LEU A 654 38.83 -21.23 -14.27
CA LEU A 654 40.09 -20.98 -14.96
C LEU A 654 41.26 -21.03 -13.97
N GLU A 655 42.40 -21.52 -14.42
CA GLU A 655 43.66 -21.54 -13.68
C GLU A 655 44.73 -20.82 -14.53
N ASN A 656 45.60 -20.04 -13.88
CA ASN A 656 46.63 -19.23 -14.55
C ASN A 656 48.04 -19.71 -14.27
#